data_AF-A0A015Z8D5-F1
#
_entry.id   AF-A0A015Z8D5-F1
#
_cell.length_a   1.000
_cell.length_b   1.000
_cell.length_c   1.000
_cell.angle_alpha   90.00
_cell.angle_beta   90.00
_cell.angle_gamma   90.00
#
_symmetry.space_group_name_H-M   'P 1'
#
loop_
_entity.id
_entity.type
_entity.pdbx_description
1 polymer ?
#
loop_
_entity_poly.entity_id
_entity_poly.type
_entity_poly.pdbx_seq_one_letter_code
_entity_poly.pdbx_strand_id
1 'polypeptide(L)'
;KYFPEKGYRQSRITKISRKVNEPGQMDIEISDALQVGKFDKVTDSIGALKSYTKSKTEGAALPDIIRSWDKTLPTDNNLFSARRSQKEFLSKNQPDTAKESIRFLKGVSFGEAAGGKPCGIVDGEGNAEYLTAVIRELLRSTEFVDGLTGEGWQLWIDQLTGLTNLTVDKVTARQSLVALELLIEKVRSVCGQLVVSAANGKIKDVVKQGDNYRIVFEQESGFVAHDLMRCAVTGGKKLKAYWVEVASVIAGGVLVPVSEFGGVKPEAGDECVLMGNTENPLRQNLISIAATEDGQPRIDILDGVKAKNFNGCLRCRLGKLDGIRSSAFPADKQPKGNGLYADNVWLKGTFVLMTGEDILTRFEITEGKIHSAVESLRKEIREEQSYLDNSSFADGMDKWKTGSKATLFTLGGRWIWANGGPYGTKPDGHAEIRTDGKVPYAYIRNSYIMQKLEDFRLVPEYRQTNSQGERVPGVVYLSFSYRVIKAGRLKIEFVNADKTGFENFNMFGHEEDLPVGGEKMFTLDGLWNGTGDFKLSFTGVIYISLLVFSTNKADALAYKYRTLFEQSDRLVKISAAVFDKDGNALKETGLVIKPEGSGLYAQDNTGKIALIGVSVEEEDEYGNTVSKIKLTADHIQLEGLVTANGNFKILEDGSIETTNGKFTGEIDSSKGKIGGFEIGNGRIGSVADSHGSGGGLAIYDDFFRVGGSKGYVMFGDDVIPSSAGGAFTAVGRIVNSAPNIYGNYGFDQANYGLLIDVTGGTKNYGISSNAALLAPAFINTKAKLLTFGSGNYTVDFSQHNIILMYYNEPNYSKVEVTLPSESSVAYKFGMSYLPTDFAAIVTFRVRPGSKNIILKGIYNHNEDLQNYEMASGDSVTVLITKADGFRYQILNHSS
;
A
#
# COMPACT_ATOMS: atom_id res chain seq x y z
N LYS A 1 19.88 115.50 -110.73
CA LYS A 1 18.65 114.63 -110.73
C LYS A 1 18.32 114.34 -109.28
N TYR A 2 17.07 114.53 -108.82
CA TYR A 2 16.76 114.58 -107.37
C TYR A 2 15.55 113.74 -106.90
N PHE A 3 14.85 113.06 -107.83
CA PHE A 3 13.74 112.14 -107.55
C PHE A 3 13.89 110.85 -108.40
N PRO A 4 13.56 109.66 -107.87
CA PRO A 4 13.53 108.39 -108.61
C PRO A 4 12.13 108.06 -109.16
N GLU A 5 12.04 107.23 -110.20
CA GLU A 5 10.77 106.92 -110.90
C GLU A 5 9.81 106.00 -110.14
N LYS A 6 10.29 105.26 -109.12
CA LYS A 6 9.43 104.55 -108.15
C LYS A 6 10.06 104.63 -106.75
N GLY A 7 9.25 105.03 -105.77
CA GLY A 7 9.63 105.20 -104.36
C GLY A 7 9.66 106.68 -103.94
N TYR A 8 9.10 106.97 -102.75
CA TYR A 8 9.07 108.31 -102.18
C TYR A 8 10.32 108.60 -101.34
N ARG A 9 10.79 109.86 -101.35
CA ARG A 9 11.82 110.38 -100.43
C ARG A 9 11.18 111.48 -99.57
N GLN A 10 11.38 111.42 -98.26
CA GLN A 10 11.00 112.49 -97.33
C GLN A 10 12.25 113.27 -96.90
N SER A 11 12.18 114.60 -97.02
CA SER A 11 13.28 115.54 -96.76
C SER A 11 12.71 116.85 -96.23
N ARG A 12 13.46 117.59 -95.39
CA ARG A 12 13.02 118.90 -94.86
C ARG A 12 14.04 120.00 -95.14
N ILE A 13 13.60 121.14 -95.67
CA ILE A 13 14.41 122.36 -95.77
C ILE A 13 14.61 122.93 -94.36
N THR A 14 15.86 123.21 -93.99
CA THR A 14 16.24 123.72 -92.66
C THR A 14 16.70 125.18 -92.67
N LYS A 15 17.22 125.69 -93.79
CA LYS A 15 17.71 127.07 -93.91
C LYS A 15 17.71 127.56 -95.36
N ILE A 16 17.61 128.88 -95.54
CA ILE A 16 17.84 129.57 -96.81
C ILE A 16 18.74 130.78 -96.50
N SER A 17 19.81 130.98 -97.27
CA SER A 17 20.78 132.07 -97.08
C SER A 17 21.01 132.84 -98.38
N ARG A 18 20.99 134.18 -98.35
CA ARG A 18 21.22 135.05 -99.51
C ARG A 18 22.57 135.77 -99.37
N LYS A 19 23.33 135.86 -100.47
CA LYS A 19 24.55 136.68 -100.56
C LYS A 19 24.19 138.13 -100.92
N VAL A 20 24.93 139.10 -100.36
CA VAL A 20 24.62 140.53 -100.54
C VAL A 20 25.09 141.05 -101.90
N ASN A 21 26.30 140.67 -102.32
CA ASN A 21 26.95 141.20 -103.53
C ASN A 21 26.43 140.55 -104.83
N GLU A 22 25.74 139.42 -104.73
CA GLU A 22 24.99 138.80 -105.84
C GLU A 22 23.58 138.42 -105.37
N PRO A 23 22.58 139.32 -105.52
CA PRO A 23 21.20 139.05 -105.09
C PRO A 23 20.53 137.84 -105.76
N GLY A 24 21.08 137.34 -106.87
CA GLY A 24 20.60 136.17 -107.61
C GLY A 24 21.01 134.82 -107.02
N GLN A 25 21.91 134.78 -106.03
CA GLN A 25 22.28 133.53 -105.35
C GLN A 25 21.52 133.35 -104.02
N MET A 26 20.88 132.18 -103.87
CA MET A 26 20.44 131.65 -102.58
C MET A 26 21.01 130.25 -102.37
N ASP A 27 21.64 130.02 -101.21
CA ASP A 27 22.05 128.70 -100.76
C ASP A 27 20.93 128.09 -99.90
N ILE A 28 20.49 126.86 -100.23
CA ILE A 28 19.40 126.14 -99.56
C ILE A 28 19.98 124.95 -98.80
N GLU A 29 19.66 124.85 -97.50
CA GLU A 29 20.08 123.76 -96.63
C GLU A 29 18.93 122.78 -96.42
N ILE A 30 19.18 121.48 -96.64
CA ILE A 30 18.19 120.40 -96.59
C ILE A 30 18.72 119.29 -95.70
N SER A 31 17.87 118.75 -94.81
CA SER A 31 18.20 117.64 -93.93
C SER A 31 17.28 116.44 -94.15
N ASP A 32 17.91 115.26 -94.21
CA ASP A 32 17.26 113.93 -94.19
C ASP A 32 17.42 113.25 -92.82
N ALA A 33 17.75 114.02 -91.77
CA ALA A 33 17.89 113.50 -90.39
C ALA A 33 16.54 113.21 -89.71
N LEU A 34 15.73 112.33 -90.32
CA LEU A 34 14.65 111.64 -89.63
C LEU A 34 15.24 110.45 -88.86
N GLN A 35 15.11 110.45 -87.54
CA GLN A 35 15.43 109.28 -86.73
C GLN A 35 14.40 108.16 -87.00
N VAL A 36 14.82 107.15 -87.77
CA VAL A 36 14.08 105.89 -87.95
C VAL A 36 15.09 104.74 -87.85
N GLY A 37 14.82 103.75 -87.01
CA GLY A 37 15.86 102.90 -86.42
C GLY A 37 16.18 101.60 -87.16
N LYS A 38 17.16 100.87 -86.61
CA LYS A 38 17.42 99.46 -86.99
C LYS A 38 16.24 98.54 -86.62
N PHE A 39 15.46 98.88 -85.59
CA PHE A 39 14.33 98.06 -85.14
C PHE A 39 13.10 98.22 -86.03
N ASP A 40 12.70 99.45 -86.35
CA ASP A 40 11.50 99.74 -87.15
C ASP A 40 11.60 99.08 -88.55
N LYS A 41 12.79 99.14 -89.14
CA LYS A 41 13.11 98.49 -90.42
C LYS A 41 12.99 96.96 -90.39
N VAL A 42 13.13 96.33 -89.21
CA VAL A 42 12.86 94.90 -89.00
C VAL A 42 11.37 94.65 -88.79
N THR A 43 10.67 95.51 -88.05
CA THR A 43 9.21 95.43 -87.83
C THR A 43 8.44 95.49 -89.16
N ASP A 44 8.74 96.44 -90.04
CA ASP A 44 8.12 96.55 -91.36
C ASP A 44 8.44 95.36 -92.27
N SER A 45 9.69 94.87 -92.21
CA SER A 45 10.11 93.67 -92.95
C SER A 45 9.35 92.41 -92.50
N ILE A 46 9.09 92.27 -91.19
CA ILE A 46 8.26 91.20 -90.62
C ILE A 46 6.80 91.38 -91.03
N GLY A 47 6.29 92.61 -91.07
CA GLY A 47 4.94 92.93 -91.57
C GLY A 47 4.76 92.48 -93.02
N ALA A 48 5.71 92.82 -93.90
CA ALA A 48 5.73 92.41 -95.30
C ALA A 48 5.85 90.88 -95.49
N LEU A 49 6.66 90.20 -94.68
CA LEU A 49 6.73 88.73 -94.68
C LEU A 49 5.39 88.08 -94.30
N LYS A 50 4.70 88.66 -93.31
CA LYS A 50 3.42 88.15 -92.77
C LYS A 50 2.25 88.36 -93.75
N SER A 51 2.28 89.40 -94.59
CA SER A 51 1.33 89.58 -95.69
C SER A 51 1.67 88.72 -96.91
N TYR A 52 2.95 88.61 -97.29
CA TYR A 52 3.41 87.76 -98.41
C TYR A 52 3.16 86.26 -98.15
N THR A 53 3.18 85.83 -96.88
CA THR A 53 2.80 84.46 -96.49
C THR A 53 1.28 84.27 -96.49
N LYS A 54 0.48 85.31 -96.28
CA LYS A 54 -0.99 85.25 -96.42
C LYS A 54 -1.43 85.16 -97.88
N SER A 55 -0.85 85.96 -98.77
CA SER A 55 -1.26 86.07 -100.19
C SER A 55 -0.83 84.88 -101.07
N LYS A 56 -0.54 83.72 -100.47
CA LYS A 56 -0.16 82.49 -101.18
C LYS A 56 -0.88 81.24 -100.64
N THR A 57 -1.98 81.43 -99.92
CA THR A 57 -2.74 80.33 -99.27
C THR A 57 -4.26 80.44 -99.50
N GLU A 58 -4.71 81.18 -100.52
CA GLU A 58 -6.13 81.41 -100.83
C GLU A 58 -6.88 80.17 -101.41
N GLY A 59 -6.27 78.98 -101.35
CA GLY A 59 -6.90 77.69 -101.70
C GLY A 59 -7.34 76.85 -100.50
N ALA A 60 -6.96 77.21 -99.27
CA ALA A 60 -7.39 76.52 -98.06
C ALA A 60 -7.38 77.48 -96.86
N ALA A 61 -8.56 77.74 -96.29
CA ALA A 61 -8.66 78.37 -94.98
C ALA A 61 -8.16 77.38 -93.91
N LEU A 62 -6.87 77.49 -93.56
CA LEU A 62 -6.27 76.70 -92.48
C LEU A 62 -7.04 76.98 -91.18
N PRO A 63 -7.74 75.99 -90.58
CA PRO A 63 -8.54 76.21 -89.37
C PRO A 63 -7.66 76.70 -88.22
N ASP A 64 -8.18 77.59 -87.37
CA ASP A 64 -7.33 78.21 -86.35
C ASP A 64 -6.83 77.17 -85.33
N ILE A 65 -5.54 77.26 -84.99
CA ILE A 65 -4.81 76.20 -84.31
C ILE A 65 -4.76 76.47 -82.80
N ILE A 66 -5.76 75.94 -82.10
CA ILE A 66 -5.91 76.05 -80.64
C ILE A 66 -4.69 75.42 -79.95
N ARG A 67 -3.96 76.26 -79.22
CA ARG A 67 -2.69 75.89 -78.57
C ARG A 67 -2.92 75.15 -77.25
N SER A 68 -1.92 74.43 -76.77
CA SER A 68 -1.99 73.63 -75.52
C SER A 68 -2.27 74.45 -74.24
N TRP A 69 -2.14 75.77 -74.31
CA TRP A 69 -2.36 76.76 -73.25
C TRP A 69 -3.49 77.75 -73.55
N ASP A 70 -4.11 77.63 -74.72
CA ASP A 70 -5.29 78.41 -75.13
C ASP A 70 -6.54 77.99 -74.32
N LYS A 71 -7.61 78.78 -74.33
CA LYS A 71 -8.90 78.43 -73.71
C LYS A 71 -10.09 78.51 -74.67
N THR A 72 -9.84 78.80 -75.95
CA THR A 72 -10.85 78.75 -77.02
C THR A 72 -11.49 77.36 -77.08
N LEU A 73 -12.82 77.32 -77.21
CA LEU A 73 -13.57 76.07 -77.28
C LEU A 73 -13.45 75.41 -78.68
N PRO A 74 -13.47 74.07 -78.76
CA PRO A 74 -13.53 73.38 -80.04
C PRO A 74 -14.82 73.73 -80.80
N THR A 75 -14.69 74.01 -82.10
CA THR A 75 -15.80 74.23 -83.03
C THR A 75 -15.41 73.75 -84.42
N ASP A 76 -16.37 73.54 -85.31
CA ASP A 76 -16.16 73.01 -86.67
C ASP A 76 -15.16 73.83 -87.53
N ASN A 77 -14.87 75.07 -87.15
CA ASN A 77 -13.96 75.99 -87.84
C ASN A 77 -12.57 76.11 -87.20
N ASN A 78 -12.26 75.36 -86.15
CA ASN A 78 -10.95 75.36 -85.50
C ASN A 78 -10.38 73.95 -85.30
N LEU A 79 -9.06 73.85 -85.19
CA LEU A 79 -8.35 72.60 -84.98
C LEU A 79 -7.53 72.67 -83.69
N PHE A 80 -7.60 71.62 -82.89
CA PHE A 80 -6.65 71.43 -81.82
C PHE A 80 -5.25 71.19 -82.40
N SER A 81 -4.27 71.98 -81.97
CA SER A 81 -2.86 71.65 -82.20
C SER A 81 -2.56 70.23 -81.72
N ALA A 82 -1.60 69.53 -82.31
CA ALA A 82 -1.22 68.18 -81.85
C ALA A 82 -0.93 68.13 -80.34
N ARG A 83 -0.34 69.19 -79.78
CA ARG A 83 -0.07 69.35 -78.33
C ARG A 83 -1.30 69.69 -77.48
N ARG A 84 -2.42 70.09 -78.09
CA ARG A 84 -3.73 70.22 -77.44
C ARG A 84 -4.52 68.92 -77.53
N SER A 85 -4.54 68.26 -78.69
CA SER A 85 -5.18 66.94 -78.86
C SER A 85 -4.58 65.89 -77.92
N GLN A 86 -3.24 65.82 -77.84
CA GLN A 86 -2.52 64.97 -76.88
C GLN A 86 -2.79 65.34 -75.40
N LYS A 87 -3.25 66.56 -75.12
CA LYS A 87 -3.53 67.04 -73.76
C LYS A 87 -4.96 66.78 -73.32
N GLU A 88 -5.95 66.66 -74.21
CA GLU A 88 -7.36 66.59 -73.78
C GLU A 88 -8.06 65.26 -74.07
N PHE A 89 -7.70 64.53 -75.13
CA PHE A 89 -8.44 63.31 -75.51
C PHE A 89 -8.23 62.10 -74.58
N LEU A 90 -7.36 62.21 -73.57
CA LEU A 90 -7.27 61.27 -72.44
C LEU A 90 -6.78 61.89 -71.11
N SER A 91 -6.61 63.21 -71.04
CA SER A 91 -6.25 63.93 -69.80
C SER A 91 -7.27 65.05 -69.56
N LYS A 92 -8.29 64.73 -68.74
CA LYS A 92 -9.41 65.63 -68.45
C LYS A 92 -9.13 66.43 -67.17
N ASN A 93 -9.35 67.74 -67.25
CA ASN A 93 -9.14 68.67 -66.13
C ASN A 93 -10.45 69.01 -65.38
N GLN A 94 -11.56 68.36 -65.73
CA GLN A 94 -12.86 68.40 -65.06
C GLN A 94 -13.54 67.02 -65.16
N PRO A 95 -14.51 66.70 -64.26
CA PRO A 95 -15.30 65.48 -64.34
C PRO A 95 -16.12 65.38 -65.63
N ASP A 96 -16.30 64.16 -66.13
CA ASP A 96 -17.12 63.85 -67.30
C ASP A 96 -17.61 62.39 -67.24
N THR A 97 -18.74 62.08 -67.86
CA THR A 97 -19.43 60.78 -67.75
C THR A 97 -19.49 60.10 -69.12
N ALA A 98 -18.80 58.96 -69.25
CA ALA A 98 -18.95 58.11 -70.42
C ALA A 98 -20.36 57.50 -70.46
N LYS A 99 -21.07 57.67 -71.59
CA LYS A 99 -22.39 57.05 -71.82
C LYS A 99 -22.31 55.60 -72.29
N GLU A 100 -21.14 55.17 -72.75
CA GLU A 100 -20.86 53.85 -73.33
C GLU A 100 -19.56 53.29 -72.73
N SER A 101 -19.36 51.97 -72.84
CA SER A 101 -18.19 51.29 -72.28
C SER A 101 -16.87 51.78 -72.89
N ILE A 102 -15.86 52.05 -72.05
CA ILE A 102 -14.50 52.41 -72.46
C ILE A 102 -13.57 51.23 -72.20
N ARG A 103 -12.96 50.68 -73.26
CA ARG A 103 -11.95 49.61 -73.15
C ARG A 103 -10.54 50.17 -73.24
N PHE A 104 -9.78 50.07 -72.15
CA PHE A 104 -8.37 50.46 -72.11
C PHE A 104 -7.46 49.30 -72.58
N LEU A 105 -6.94 49.37 -73.81
CA LEU A 105 -6.15 48.28 -74.43
C LEU A 105 -4.81 47.95 -73.74
N LYS A 106 -4.37 48.77 -72.78
CA LYS A 106 -3.16 48.55 -71.97
C LYS A 106 -3.42 48.70 -70.46
N GLY A 107 -4.69 48.63 -70.06
CA GLY A 107 -5.09 48.90 -68.69
C GLY A 107 -5.18 50.39 -68.32
N VAL A 108 -5.48 50.65 -67.05
CA VAL A 108 -5.72 51.96 -66.46
C VAL A 108 -5.15 51.99 -65.03
N SER A 109 -4.58 53.13 -64.64
CA SER A 109 -4.04 53.38 -63.30
C SER A 109 -4.90 54.41 -62.55
N PHE A 110 -5.13 54.16 -61.27
CA PHE A 110 -5.95 54.97 -60.38
C PHE A 110 -5.10 55.61 -59.27
N GLY A 111 -5.00 56.93 -59.30
CA GLY A 111 -4.16 57.73 -58.40
C GLY A 111 -2.77 58.05 -58.98
N GLU A 112 -2.12 59.06 -58.40
CA GLU A 112 -0.76 59.47 -58.78
C GLU A 112 0.30 58.73 -57.94
N ALA A 113 1.42 58.35 -58.57
CA ALA A 113 2.51 57.60 -57.93
C ALA A 113 3.42 58.49 -57.05
N ALA A 114 2.82 59.21 -56.09
CA ALA A 114 3.52 60.12 -55.21
C ALA A 114 4.35 59.38 -54.14
N GLY A 115 5.64 59.71 -54.04
CA GLY A 115 6.52 59.22 -52.96
C GLY A 115 6.85 57.72 -53.00
N GLY A 116 6.78 57.07 -54.18
CA GLY A 116 7.22 55.68 -54.35
C GLY A 116 6.24 54.62 -53.84
N LYS A 117 4.99 54.97 -53.57
CA LYS A 117 3.91 54.01 -53.27
C LYS A 117 3.27 53.50 -54.57
N PRO A 118 2.88 52.21 -54.65
CA PRO A 118 2.12 51.71 -55.79
C PRO A 118 0.73 52.37 -55.84
N CYS A 119 0.26 52.66 -57.06
CA CYS A 119 -1.11 53.06 -57.34
C CYS A 119 -1.98 51.82 -57.64
N GLY A 120 -3.31 51.98 -57.63
CA GLY A 120 -4.18 50.89 -58.07
C GLY A 120 -4.10 50.74 -59.60
N ILE A 121 -3.93 49.54 -60.12
CA ILE A 121 -3.79 49.29 -61.57
C ILE A 121 -4.71 48.15 -61.97
N VAL A 122 -5.48 48.34 -63.05
CA VAL A 122 -6.10 47.24 -63.80
C VAL A 122 -5.36 47.14 -65.12
N ASP A 123 -4.82 45.97 -65.47
CA ASP A 123 -4.03 45.80 -66.70
C ASP A 123 -4.91 45.62 -67.97
N GLY A 124 -4.27 45.27 -69.10
CA GLY A 124 -4.97 45.05 -70.38
C GLY A 124 -5.75 43.74 -70.47
N GLU A 125 -5.56 42.82 -69.52
CA GLU A 125 -6.21 41.50 -69.44
C GLU A 125 -7.33 41.46 -68.39
N GLY A 126 -7.30 42.39 -67.43
CA GLY A 126 -8.30 42.53 -66.36
C GLY A 126 -7.76 42.22 -64.96
N ASN A 127 -6.47 41.91 -64.80
CA ASN A 127 -5.88 41.69 -63.50
C ASN A 127 -5.80 43.02 -62.73
N ALA A 128 -6.23 43.03 -61.47
CA ALA A 128 -6.38 44.24 -60.68
C ALA A 128 -5.50 44.23 -59.41
N GLU A 129 -4.54 45.15 -59.34
CA GLU A 129 -3.79 45.47 -58.12
C GLU A 129 -4.52 46.57 -57.33
N TYR A 130 -4.86 46.28 -56.07
CA TYR A 130 -5.52 47.21 -55.16
C TYR A 130 -4.66 47.44 -53.91
N LEU A 131 -4.36 48.71 -53.60
CA LEU A 131 -3.71 49.08 -52.33
C LEU A 131 -4.61 48.76 -51.12
N THR A 132 -5.92 48.93 -51.28
CA THR A 132 -6.98 48.55 -50.32
C THR A 132 -8.27 48.28 -51.09
N ALA A 133 -8.99 47.21 -50.76
CA ALA A 133 -10.34 46.95 -51.26
C ALA A 133 -11.35 47.00 -50.11
N VAL A 134 -12.52 47.62 -50.32
CA VAL A 134 -13.61 47.69 -49.34
C VAL A 134 -14.85 47.06 -49.97
N ILE A 135 -15.18 45.84 -49.54
CA ILE A 135 -16.37 45.11 -49.97
C ILE A 135 -17.56 45.58 -49.15
N ARG A 136 -18.66 45.95 -49.80
CA ARG A 136 -19.88 46.47 -49.13
C ARG A 136 -20.97 45.44 -48.91
N GLU A 137 -20.92 44.31 -49.62
CA GLU A 137 -22.02 43.34 -49.68
C GLU A 137 -21.50 41.94 -50.01
N LEU A 138 -20.90 41.77 -51.20
CA LEU A 138 -20.45 40.47 -51.72
C LEU A 138 -19.16 40.60 -52.54
N LEU A 139 -18.26 39.63 -52.38
CA LEU A 139 -17.13 39.35 -53.28
C LEU A 139 -17.03 37.82 -53.42
N ARG A 140 -17.03 37.29 -54.65
CA ARG A 140 -17.06 35.84 -54.90
C ARG A 140 -16.41 35.43 -56.21
N SER A 141 -16.22 34.11 -56.40
CA SER A 141 -15.97 33.50 -57.70
C SER A 141 -17.13 33.72 -58.69
N THR A 142 -16.87 33.51 -59.98
CA THR A 142 -17.86 33.64 -61.07
C THR A 142 -19.09 32.76 -60.83
N GLU A 143 -18.84 31.53 -60.41
CA GLU A 143 -19.82 30.54 -59.98
C GLU A 143 -19.57 30.23 -58.51
N PHE A 144 -20.64 30.05 -57.74
CA PHE A 144 -20.60 29.62 -56.35
C PHE A 144 -21.85 28.79 -56.07
N VAL A 145 -21.66 27.61 -55.48
CA VAL A 145 -22.73 26.70 -55.03
C VAL A 145 -22.52 26.44 -53.55
N ASP A 146 -23.58 26.51 -52.76
CA ASP A 146 -23.53 26.31 -51.31
C ASP A 146 -23.74 24.84 -50.90
N GLY A 147 -23.29 24.48 -49.70
CA GLY A 147 -23.43 23.14 -49.11
C GLY A 147 -22.21 22.21 -49.26
N LEU A 148 -22.36 20.98 -48.76
CA LEU A 148 -21.26 20.02 -48.54
C LEU A 148 -20.50 19.58 -49.81
N THR A 149 -21.14 19.70 -50.98
CA THR A 149 -20.53 19.46 -52.30
C THR A 149 -20.72 20.67 -53.22
N GLY A 150 -20.69 21.87 -52.62
CA GLY A 150 -20.61 23.13 -53.34
C GLY A 150 -19.27 23.31 -54.04
N GLU A 151 -19.11 24.46 -54.71
CA GLU A 151 -17.89 24.81 -55.43
C GLU A 151 -17.63 26.32 -55.36
N GLY A 152 -16.35 26.71 -55.36
CA GLY A 152 -15.92 28.10 -55.43
C GLY A 152 -15.78 28.76 -54.06
N TRP A 153 -15.96 30.08 -54.03
CA TRP A 153 -15.81 30.85 -52.79
C TRP A 153 -16.64 32.13 -52.79
N GLN A 154 -17.07 32.55 -51.61
CA GLN A 154 -17.65 33.87 -51.39
C GLN A 154 -17.31 34.44 -50.00
N LEU A 155 -17.07 35.75 -49.99
CA LEU A 155 -16.99 36.62 -48.81
C LEU A 155 -18.21 37.55 -48.87
N TRP A 156 -19.11 37.48 -47.89
CA TRP A 156 -20.34 38.27 -47.89
C TRP A 156 -20.72 38.77 -46.50
N ILE A 157 -21.52 39.83 -46.46
CA ILE A 157 -22.18 40.30 -45.23
C ILE A 157 -23.61 39.79 -45.25
N ASP A 158 -23.99 39.02 -44.23
CA ASP A 158 -25.37 38.63 -44.01
C ASP A 158 -26.20 39.86 -43.60
N GLN A 159 -27.19 40.23 -44.42
CA GLN A 159 -28.05 41.39 -44.21
C GLN A 159 -29.01 41.23 -43.01
N LEU A 160 -29.21 40.01 -42.50
CA LEU A 160 -30.08 39.73 -41.36
C LEU A 160 -29.34 39.79 -40.01
N THR A 161 -28.11 39.27 -39.94
CA THR A 161 -27.31 39.24 -38.70
C THR A 161 -26.20 40.31 -38.64
N GLY A 162 -25.85 40.92 -39.77
CA GLY A 162 -24.69 41.82 -39.91
C GLY A 162 -23.34 41.12 -39.89
N LEU A 163 -23.30 39.78 -39.80
CA LEU A 163 -22.06 39.01 -39.73
C LEU A 163 -21.39 38.88 -41.11
N THR A 164 -20.07 39.00 -41.13
CA THR A 164 -19.26 38.72 -42.33
C THR A 164 -18.89 37.24 -42.35
N ASN A 165 -19.25 36.55 -43.43
CA ASN A 165 -19.06 35.12 -43.62
C ASN A 165 -18.10 34.83 -44.79
N LEU A 166 -17.40 33.70 -44.72
CA LEU A 166 -16.46 33.24 -45.75
C LEU A 166 -16.65 31.73 -45.98
N THR A 167 -17.08 31.37 -47.19
CA THR A 167 -17.11 29.98 -47.68
C THR A 167 -16.05 29.82 -48.76
N VAL A 168 -15.23 28.77 -48.68
CA VAL A 168 -14.12 28.51 -49.61
C VAL A 168 -13.64 27.06 -49.48
N ASP A 169 -13.39 26.39 -50.62
CA ASP A 169 -12.98 24.98 -50.68
C ASP A 169 -11.70 24.65 -49.88
N LYS A 170 -10.76 25.60 -49.80
CA LYS A 170 -9.45 25.41 -49.16
C LYS A 170 -8.81 26.71 -48.67
N VAL A 171 -8.66 26.85 -47.35
CA VAL A 171 -7.81 27.87 -46.72
C VAL A 171 -6.37 27.33 -46.58
N THR A 172 -5.35 28.21 -46.66
CA THR A 172 -3.95 27.85 -46.34
C THR A 172 -3.25 29.02 -45.66
N ALA A 173 -3.27 29.04 -44.33
CA ALA A 173 -2.52 30.00 -43.51
C ALA A 173 -1.06 29.54 -43.32
N ARG A 174 -0.11 30.48 -43.38
CA ARG A 174 1.35 30.19 -43.31
C ARG A 174 2.04 30.52 -41.97
N GLN A 175 1.35 31.18 -41.04
CA GLN A 175 1.94 31.66 -39.78
C GLN A 175 1.03 31.44 -38.56
N SER A 176 -0.23 31.88 -38.63
CA SER A 176 -1.21 31.67 -37.56
C SER A 176 -2.64 31.87 -38.07
N LEU A 177 -3.57 31.14 -37.49
CA LEU A 177 -5.01 31.38 -37.54
C LEU A 177 -5.47 31.60 -36.09
N VAL A 178 -6.18 32.69 -35.84
CA VAL A 178 -6.75 32.99 -34.51
C VAL A 178 -8.27 33.02 -34.67
N ALA A 179 -8.95 32.19 -33.89
CA ALA A 179 -10.41 32.07 -33.86
C ALA A 179 -10.87 31.85 -32.41
N LEU A 180 -12.06 32.36 -32.07
CA LEU A 180 -12.67 32.15 -30.76
C LEU A 180 -13.02 30.68 -30.52
N GLU A 181 -13.54 30.04 -31.57
CA GLU A 181 -13.91 28.63 -31.63
C GLU A 181 -13.51 28.06 -33.00
N LEU A 182 -13.21 26.77 -33.06
CA LEU A 182 -12.93 26.06 -34.30
C LEU A 182 -13.69 24.72 -34.29
N LEU A 183 -14.97 24.78 -34.65
CA LEU A 183 -15.79 23.59 -34.89
C LEU A 183 -15.19 22.78 -36.05
N ILE A 184 -14.98 21.48 -35.83
CA ILE A 184 -14.43 20.58 -36.84
C ILE A 184 -15.30 19.33 -36.92
N GLU A 185 -15.97 19.15 -38.06
CA GLU A 185 -16.95 18.08 -38.27
C GLU A 185 -16.32 16.76 -38.77
N LYS A 186 -15.04 16.76 -39.18
CA LYS A 186 -14.31 15.58 -39.73
C LYS A 186 -12.84 15.53 -39.28
N VAL A 187 -12.26 14.33 -39.30
CA VAL A 187 -10.97 13.98 -38.67
C VAL A 187 -9.82 14.98 -38.91
N ARG A 188 -9.22 15.46 -37.81
CA ARG A 188 -8.00 16.31 -37.79
C ARG A 188 -6.74 15.44 -37.81
N SER A 189 -5.73 15.84 -38.59
CA SER A 189 -4.36 15.29 -38.49
C SER A 189 -3.49 16.18 -37.61
N VAL A 190 -2.61 15.59 -36.79
CA VAL A 190 -1.67 16.28 -35.90
C VAL A 190 -0.31 15.62 -36.02
N CYS A 191 0.75 16.40 -36.27
CA CYS A 191 2.12 15.91 -36.32
C CYS A 191 2.77 16.03 -34.94
N GLY A 192 3.23 14.90 -34.37
CA GLY A 192 3.95 14.87 -33.09
C GLY A 192 3.05 14.71 -31.86
N GLN A 193 2.99 15.73 -31.00
CA GLN A 193 2.39 15.69 -29.67
C GLN A 193 1.46 16.89 -29.45
N LEU A 194 0.20 16.63 -29.08
CA LEU A 194 -0.75 17.63 -28.60
C LEU A 194 -0.76 17.61 -27.06
N VAL A 195 -0.78 18.80 -26.46
CA VAL A 195 -0.65 19.00 -25.02
C VAL A 195 -1.80 19.86 -24.53
N VAL A 196 -2.56 19.36 -23.56
CA VAL A 196 -3.62 20.11 -22.87
C VAL A 196 -3.12 20.42 -21.46
N SER A 197 -3.04 21.72 -21.13
CA SER A 197 -2.45 22.23 -19.90
C SER A 197 -3.04 23.60 -19.55
N ALA A 198 -2.79 24.11 -18.34
CA ALA A 198 -3.40 25.34 -17.82
C ALA A 198 -2.77 26.67 -18.31
N ALA A 199 -1.75 26.63 -19.18
CA ALA A 199 -1.13 27.81 -19.77
C ALA A 199 -0.42 27.49 -21.10
N ASN A 200 -0.49 28.44 -22.04
CA ASN A 200 0.11 28.35 -23.35
C ASN A 200 0.38 29.75 -23.91
N GLY A 201 1.38 29.92 -24.76
CA GLY A 201 1.66 31.22 -25.37
C GLY A 201 2.61 31.14 -26.54
N LYS A 202 2.34 31.95 -27.57
CA LYS A 202 3.24 32.15 -28.71
C LYS A 202 4.12 33.38 -28.46
N ILE A 203 5.43 33.22 -28.56
CA ILE A 203 6.41 34.28 -28.25
C ILE A 203 6.35 35.37 -29.34
N LYS A 204 6.14 36.61 -28.91
CA LYS A 204 6.15 37.82 -29.74
C LYS A 204 7.54 38.45 -29.84
N ASP A 205 8.29 38.48 -28.74
CA ASP A 205 9.64 39.06 -28.67
C ASP A 205 10.48 38.44 -27.54
N VAL A 206 11.81 38.50 -27.70
CA VAL A 206 12.81 37.93 -26.78
C VAL A 206 13.98 38.89 -26.61
N VAL A 207 14.06 39.55 -25.46
CA VAL A 207 15.16 40.47 -25.12
C VAL A 207 16.02 39.86 -24.01
N LYS A 208 17.33 39.67 -24.23
CA LYS A 208 18.24 39.30 -23.14
C LYS A 208 18.45 40.49 -22.22
N GLN A 209 18.20 40.31 -20.92
CA GLN A 209 18.36 41.32 -19.87
C GLN A 209 19.23 40.74 -18.74
N GLY A 210 20.52 41.05 -18.76
CA GLY A 210 21.50 40.41 -17.87
C GLY A 210 21.51 38.90 -18.09
N ASP A 211 21.32 38.15 -17.00
CA ASP A 211 21.30 36.68 -16.99
C ASP A 211 19.91 36.08 -17.24
N ASN A 212 18.91 36.88 -17.60
CA ASN A 212 17.56 36.43 -17.96
C ASN A 212 17.22 36.72 -19.43
N TYR A 213 16.37 35.89 -20.03
CA TYR A 213 15.58 36.24 -21.20
C TYR A 213 14.24 36.81 -20.74
N ARG A 214 13.95 38.04 -21.17
CA ARG A 214 12.63 38.65 -21.13
C ARG A 214 11.85 38.18 -22.34
N ILE A 215 10.87 37.31 -22.11
CA ILE A 215 9.99 36.75 -23.14
C ILE A 215 8.65 37.48 -23.05
N VAL A 216 8.18 38.03 -24.17
CA VAL A 216 6.87 38.68 -24.31
C VAL A 216 6.03 37.83 -25.26
N PHE A 217 4.76 37.60 -24.93
CA PHE A 217 3.85 36.77 -25.75
C PHE A 217 2.98 37.63 -26.69
N GLU A 218 2.36 36.99 -27.68
CA GLU A 218 1.40 37.63 -28.59
C GLU A 218 0.07 37.96 -27.90
N GLN A 219 -0.28 37.21 -26.84
CA GLN A 219 -1.54 37.21 -26.10
C GLN A 219 -1.26 36.96 -24.60
N GLU A 220 -2.26 37.07 -23.73
CA GLU A 220 -2.12 36.61 -22.34
C GLU A 220 -1.94 35.09 -22.31
N SER A 221 -0.89 34.62 -21.63
CA SER A 221 -0.44 33.22 -21.73
C SER A 221 -0.69 32.35 -20.49
N GLY A 222 -1.16 32.94 -19.40
CA GLY A 222 -1.50 32.23 -18.16
C GLY A 222 -0.32 31.64 -17.38
N PHE A 223 0.94 31.84 -17.81
CA PHE A 223 2.12 31.37 -17.09
C PHE A 223 2.35 32.13 -15.77
N VAL A 224 2.80 31.41 -14.75
CA VAL A 224 3.18 31.95 -13.42
C VAL A 224 4.63 31.61 -13.08
N ALA A 225 5.15 32.13 -11.96
CA ALA A 225 6.45 31.70 -11.44
C ALA A 225 6.46 30.19 -11.15
N HIS A 226 7.64 29.57 -11.26
CA HIS A 226 7.87 28.13 -11.08
C HIS A 226 7.22 27.22 -12.13
N ASP A 227 6.54 27.76 -13.15
CA ASP A 227 6.02 26.98 -14.28
C ASP A 227 7.14 26.43 -15.15
N LEU A 228 7.04 25.16 -15.49
CA LEU A 228 7.94 24.45 -16.39
C LEU A 228 7.44 24.58 -17.83
N MET A 229 7.72 25.74 -18.43
CA MET A 229 7.37 26.08 -19.81
C MET A 229 8.19 25.26 -20.82
N ARG A 230 7.54 24.69 -21.84
CA ARG A 230 8.19 23.92 -22.90
C ARG A 230 7.82 24.39 -24.30
N CYS A 231 8.81 24.47 -25.18
CA CYS A 231 8.64 24.57 -26.64
C CYS A 231 9.25 23.32 -27.28
N ALA A 232 8.63 22.78 -28.34
CA ALA A 232 9.19 21.69 -29.14
C ALA A 232 8.68 21.74 -30.59
N VAL A 233 9.60 21.86 -31.56
CA VAL A 233 9.33 21.87 -32.99
C VAL A 233 10.07 20.70 -33.64
N THR A 234 9.32 19.69 -34.08
CA THR A 234 9.83 18.41 -34.60
C THR A 234 9.89 18.35 -36.13
N GLY A 235 9.49 19.41 -36.85
CA GLY A 235 9.42 19.43 -38.31
C GLY A 235 9.98 20.70 -38.95
N GLY A 236 10.45 20.57 -40.20
CA GLY A 236 10.98 21.68 -41.00
C GLY A 236 12.42 22.08 -40.67
N LYS A 237 12.87 23.21 -41.24
CA LYS A 237 14.28 23.69 -41.13
C LYS A 237 14.64 24.35 -39.79
N LYS A 238 13.73 24.36 -38.81
CA LYS A 238 13.92 24.96 -37.47
C LYS A 238 13.61 23.92 -36.37
N LEU A 239 14.33 22.80 -36.36
CA LEU A 239 14.28 21.86 -35.24
C LEU A 239 14.77 22.57 -33.96
N LYS A 240 13.91 22.64 -32.94
CA LYS A 240 14.23 23.30 -31.67
C LYS A 240 13.38 22.72 -30.54
N ALA A 241 13.97 22.50 -29.37
CA ALA A 241 13.25 22.17 -28.15
C ALA A 241 13.94 22.78 -26.93
N TYR A 242 13.15 23.21 -25.95
CA TYR A 242 13.62 23.63 -24.62
C TYR A 242 12.51 23.42 -23.59
N TRP A 243 12.90 23.16 -22.34
CA TRP A 243 11.99 22.99 -21.20
C TRP A 243 12.63 23.71 -20.00
N VAL A 244 11.98 24.79 -19.56
CA VAL A 244 12.59 25.85 -18.73
C VAL A 244 11.64 26.30 -17.63
N GLU A 245 12.18 26.66 -16.47
CA GLU A 245 11.44 27.17 -15.33
C GLU A 245 11.30 28.70 -15.39
N VAL A 246 10.07 29.19 -15.27
CA VAL A 246 9.77 30.63 -15.21
C VAL A 246 10.17 31.18 -13.85
N ALA A 247 11.17 32.08 -13.82
CA ALA A 247 11.60 32.71 -12.57
C ALA A 247 10.61 33.77 -12.06
N SER A 248 9.97 34.53 -12.97
CA SER A 248 8.91 35.48 -12.59
C SER A 248 8.04 35.91 -13.78
N VAL A 249 6.83 36.38 -13.47
CA VAL A 249 5.88 36.96 -14.43
C VAL A 249 6.16 38.47 -14.58
N ILE A 250 5.92 39.00 -15.77
CA ILE A 250 5.94 40.44 -16.06
C ILE A 250 4.72 40.82 -16.92
N ALA A 251 4.45 42.12 -17.06
CA ALA A 251 3.37 42.60 -17.94
C ALA A 251 3.53 42.06 -19.38
N GLY A 252 2.59 41.20 -19.80
CA GLY A 252 2.56 40.54 -21.12
C GLY A 252 3.63 39.46 -21.34
N GLY A 253 4.26 38.91 -20.30
CA GLY A 253 5.42 38.04 -20.49
C GLY A 253 5.95 37.34 -19.24
N VAL A 254 7.11 36.71 -19.40
CA VAL A 254 7.86 36.03 -18.33
C VAL A 254 9.35 36.35 -18.40
N LEU A 255 10.03 36.21 -17.26
CA LEU A 255 11.49 36.18 -17.15
C LEU A 255 11.95 34.75 -16.90
N VAL A 256 12.89 34.28 -17.71
CA VAL A 256 13.47 32.93 -17.64
C VAL A 256 15.00 33.04 -17.65
N PRO A 257 15.73 32.39 -16.73
CA PRO A 257 17.20 32.43 -16.72
C PRO A 257 17.82 31.93 -18.03
N VAL A 258 18.91 32.55 -18.48
CA VAL A 258 19.64 32.17 -19.71
C VAL A 258 20.28 30.78 -19.57
N SER A 259 20.64 30.39 -18.35
CA SER A 259 21.15 29.05 -18.01
C SER A 259 20.15 27.93 -18.32
N GLU A 260 18.85 28.19 -18.19
CA GLU A 260 17.80 27.18 -18.32
C GLU A 260 17.68 26.57 -19.72
N PHE A 261 18.04 27.33 -20.75
CA PHE A 261 17.90 26.91 -22.14
C PHE A 261 19.05 26.02 -22.65
N GLY A 262 20.09 25.78 -21.85
CA GLY A 262 21.19 24.86 -22.22
C GLY A 262 21.95 25.25 -23.50
N GLY A 263 21.95 26.54 -23.87
CA GLY A 263 22.55 27.05 -25.11
C GLY A 263 21.58 27.17 -26.30
N VAL A 264 20.36 26.66 -26.19
CA VAL A 264 19.28 26.93 -27.15
C VAL A 264 18.81 28.39 -26.98
N LYS A 265 18.38 29.04 -28.07
CA LYS A 265 17.85 30.41 -28.02
C LYS A 265 16.32 30.42 -28.24
N PRO A 266 15.52 31.00 -27.32
CA PRO A 266 14.12 31.32 -27.60
C PRO A 266 14.03 32.42 -28.66
N GLU A 267 13.02 32.35 -29.53
CA GLU A 267 12.81 33.30 -30.64
C GLU A 267 11.33 33.71 -30.77
N ALA A 268 11.08 34.85 -31.42
CA ALA A 268 9.74 35.23 -31.85
C ALA A 268 9.16 34.17 -32.81
N GLY A 269 7.91 33.78 -32.58
CA GLY A 269 7.19 32.71 -33.26
C GLY A 269 7.22 31.35 -32.54
N ASP A 270 8.00 31.18 -31.47
CA ASP A 270 8.02 29.93 -30.69
C ASP A 270 6.68 29.70 -29.96
N GLU A 271 6.11 28.50 -30.08
CA GLU A 271 4.90 28.10 -29.36
C GLU A 271 5.27 27.34 -28.08
N CYS A 272 4.82 27.86 -26.94
CA CYS A 272 5.14 27.36 -25.61
C CYS A 272 3.88 26.84 -24.89
N VAL A 273 4.02 25.74 -24.14
CA VAL A 273 2.97 25.14 -23.30
C VAL A 273 3.48 24.85 -21.89
N LEU A 274 2.57 24.81 -20.92
CA LEU A 274 2.86 24.37 -19.56
C LEU A 274 3.08 22.86 -19.50
N MET A 275 4.18 22.43 -18.89
CA MET A 275 4.45 21.03 -18.58
C MET A 275 4.94 20.89 -17.14
N GLY A 276 4.06 21.22 -16.20
CA GLY A 276 4.33 21.12 -14.76
C GLY A 276 4.73 22.43 -14.10
N ASN A 277 4.93 22.39 -12.78
CA ASN A 277 5.38 23.51 -11.96
C ASN A 277 6.20 22.95 -10.78
N THR A 278 7.34 23.55 -10.43
CA THR A 278 8.24 23.00 -9.40
C THR A 278 7.68 23.08 -7.98
N GLU A 279 6.77 24.03 -7.71
CA GLU A 279 6.18 24.27 -6.38
C GLU A 279 4.68 23.93 -6.30
N ASN A 280 3.86 24.45 -7.21
CA ASN A 280 2.40 24.45 -7.11
C ASN A 280 1.76 23.16 -7.67
N PRO A 281 1.15 22.28 -6.84
CA PRO A 281 0.57 21.02 -7.30
C PRO A 281 -0.60 21.20 -8.28
N LEU A 282 -1.35 22.31 -8.19
CA LEU A 282 -2.49 22.60 -9.08
C LEU A 282 -2.07 22.95 -10.52
N ARG A 283 -0.77 22.90 -10.81
CA ARG A 283 -0.16 23.13 -12.14
C ARG A 283 0.81 22.01 -12.53
N GLN A 284 0.84 20.91 -11.77
CA GLN A 284 1.68 19.73 -12.01
C GLN A 284 1.03 18.68 -12.92
N ASN A 285 -0.16 18.98 -13.45
CA ASN A 285 -1.00 18.11 -14.26
C ASN A 285 -1.03 18.52 -15.75
N LEU A 286 -1.02 17.54 -16.66
CA LEU A 286 -1.30 17.74 -18.09
C LEU A 286 -1.85 16.47 -18.75
N ILE A 287 -2.50 16.65 -19.90
CA ILE A 287 -2.83 15.54 -20.81
C ILE A 287 -1.93 15.63 -22.05
N SER A 288 -1.23 14.54 -22.36
CA SER A 288 -0.33 14.41 -23.49
C SER A 288 -0.88 13.40 -24.49
N ILE A 289 -1.33 13.85 -25.65
CA ILE A 289 -1.78 13.02 -26.76
C ILE A 289 -0.62 12.93 -27.77
N ALA A 290 -0.01 11.75 -27.91
CA ALA A 290 1.15 11.54 -28.78
C ALA A 290 0.85 10.49 -29.86
N ALA A 291 1.08 10.88 -31.12
CA ALA A 291 1.12 10.00 -32.28
C ALA A 291 2.52 10.07 -32.92
N THR A 292 3.53 9.86 -32.07
CA THR A 292 4.95 9.98 -32.40
C THR A 292 5.44 8.81 -33.26
N GLU A 293 6.51 9.05 -34.02
CA GLU A 293 7.18 8.04 -34.87
C GLU A 293 7.90 6.95 -34.06
N ASP A 294 7.81 6.99 -32.72
CA ASP A 294 8.24 5.93 -31.79
C ASP A 294 7.33 4.69 -31.80
N GLY A 295 6.31 4.67 -32.67
CA GLY A 295 5.38 3.55 -32.85
C GLY A 295 4.42 3.34 -31.68
N GLN A 296 4.31 4.31 -30.77
CA GLN A 296 3.59 4.17 -29.51
C GLN A 296 2.44 5.20 -29.37
N PRO A 297 1.37 5.09 -30.18
CA PRO A 297 0.22 6.00 -30.08
C PRO A 297 -0.42 5.90 -28.68
N ARG A 298 -0.55 7.04 -28.00
CA ARG A 298 -0.95 7.08 -26.58
C ARG A 298 -1.60 8.40 -26.16
N ILE A 299 -2.52 8.29 -25.21
CA ILE A 299 -3.03 9.40 -24.41
C ILE A 299 -2.53 9.18 -22.98
N ASP A 300 -1.62 10.03 -22.53
CA ASP A 300 -1.02 10.00 -21.19
C ASP A 300 -1.64 11.10 -20.33
N ILE A 301 -2.26 10.70 -19.21
CA ILE A 301 -2.65 11.61 -18.13
C ILE A 301 -1.51 11.63 -17.12
N LEU A 302 -0.88 12.80 -16.98
CA LEU A 302 0.29 13.04 -16.15
C LEU A 302 -0.08 13.95 -14.98
N ASP A 303 0.36 13.61 -13.78
CA ASP A 303 0.15 14.40 -12.56
C ASP A 303 1.32 14.24 -11.57
N GLY A 304 1.71 15.33 -10.91
CA GLY A 304 2.92 15.44 -10.09
C GLY A 304 4.18 15.81 -10.87
N VAL A 305 4.06 16.42 -12.06
CA VAL A 305 5.18 16.90 -12.89
C VAL A 305 5.87 18.12 -12.25
N LYS A 306 6.72 17.85 -11.25
CA LYS A 306 7.47 18.84 -10.47
C LYS A 306 8.91 19.09 -10.97
N ALA A 307 9.27 18.54 -12.12
CA ALA A 307 10.61 18.62 -12.71
C ALA A 307 10.55 18.44 -14.23
N LYS A 308 11.67 18.68 -14.92
CA LYS A 308 11.83 18.54 -16.38
C LYS A 308 11.89 17.07 -16.86
N ASN A 309 11.06 16.20 -16.29
CA ASN A 309 10.88 14.79 -16.64
C ASN A 309 9.51 14.30 -16.15
N PHE A 310 9.07 13.12 -16.59
CA PHE A 310 7.78 12.54 -16.22
C PHE A 310 7.89 11.33 -15.28
N ASN A 311 9.00 11.21 -14.53
CA ASN A 311 9.29 10.04 -13.71
C ASN A 311 8.24 9.92 -12.58
N GLY A 312 7.54 8.78 -12.50
CA GLY A 312 6.48 8.56 -11.52
C GLY A 312 5.23 9.42 -11.70
N CYS A 313 5.09 10.15 -12.81
CA CYS A 313 3.99 11.10 -13.04
C CYS A 313 2.79 10.50 -13.79
N LEU A 314 2.92 9.31 -14.38
CA LEU A 314 1.85 8.67 -15.18
C LEU A 314 0.75 8.11 -14.27
N ARG A 315 -0.48 8.62 -14.40
CA ARG A 315 -1.68 8.16 -13.68
C ARG A 315 -2.57 7.25 -14.53
N CYS A 316 -2.61 7.51 -15.83
CA CYS A 316 -3.37 6.75 -16.82
C CYS A 316 -2.70 6.84 -18.19
N ARG A 317 -2.62 5.70 -18.89
CA ARG A 317 -2.32 5.61 -20.32
C ARG A 317 -3.41 4.82 -21.03
N LEU A 318 -3.97 5.40 -22.07
CA LEU A 318 -4.79 4.70 -23.07
C LEU A 318 -4.01 4.62 -24.39
N GLY A 319 -3.88 3.43 -24.97
CA GLY A 319 -3.10 3.19 -26.19
C GLY A 319 -1.96 2.20 -25.95
N LYS A 320 -0.77 2.49 -26.51
CA LYS A 320 0.37 1.57 -26.46
C LYS A 320 1.04 1.53 -25.08
N LEU A 321 0.89 0.41 -24.38
CA LEU A 321 1.38 0.18 -23.01
C LEU A 321 2.86 -0.25 -22.93
N ASP A 322 3.49 -0.53 -24.08
CA ASP A 322 4.91 -0.87 -24.13
C ASP A 322 5.77 0.23 -23.48
N GLY A 323 6.90 -0.17 -22.90
CA GLY A 323 7.79 0.73 -22.15
C GLY A 323 7.36 1.03 -20.71
N ILE A 324 6.11 0.76 -20.32
CA ILE A 324 5.71 0.81 -18.91
C ILE A 324 6.44 -0.31 -18.16
N ARG A 325 7.06 0.05 -17.03
CA ARG A 325 7.68 -0.88 -16.07
C ARG A 325 7.14 -0.59 -14.68
N SER A 326 6.66 -1.62 -13.98
CA SER A 326 6.14 -1.50 -12.62
C SER A 326 6.40 -2.78 -11.82
N SER A 327 6.84 -2.61 -10.57
CA SER A 327 7.09 -3.68 -9.61
C SER A 327 5.81 -4.36 -9.10
N ALA A 328 4.64 -3.79 -9.35
CA ALA A 328 3.34 -4.41 -9.05
C ALA A 328 3.02 -5.60 -9.99
N PHE A 329 3.79 -5.78 -11.08
CA PHE A 329 3.61 -6.85 -12.04
C PHE A 329 4.86 -7.75 -12.09
N PRO A 330 4.71 -9.07 -12.31
CA PRO A 330 5.84 -9.96 -12.59
C PRO A 330 6.67 -9.52 -13.80
N ALA A 331 7.95 -9.89 -13.83
CA ALA A 331 8.88 -9.46 -14.90
C ALA A 331 8.50 -9.98 -16.30
N ASP A 332 7.87 -11.15 -16.38
CA ASP A 332 7.34 -11.77 -17.61
C ASP A 332 5.98 -11.18 -18.05
N LYS A 333 5.26 -10.52 -17.13
CA LYS A 333 3.88 -10.02 -17.29
C LYS A 333 3.76 -8.50 -17.10
N GLN A 334 4.81 -7.78 -17.46
CA GLN A 334 4.77 -6.32 -17.56
C GLN A 334 3.74 -5.86 -18.61
N PRO A 335 3.11 -4.67 -18.45
CA PRO A 335 2.17 -4.11 -19.43
C PRO A 335 2.79 -4.02 -20.84
N LYS A 336 2.01 -4.39 -21.85
CA LYS A 336 2.44 -4.48 -23.26
C LYS A 336 1.27 -4.44 -24.23
N GLY A 337 1.54 -4.14 -25.49
CA GLY A 337 0.52 -4.07 -26.55
C GLY A 337 -0.33 -2.79 -26.47
N ASN A 338 -1.53 -2.84 -27.05
CA ASN A 338 -2.52 -1.75 -26.95
C ASN A 338 -3.53 -2.07 -25.85
N GLY A 339 -3.83 -1.11 -24.97
CA GLY A 339 -4.79 -1.30 -23.88
C GLY A 339 -4.97 -0.06 -23.00
N LEU A 340 -5.38 -0.29 -21.76
CA LEU A 340 -5.55 0.72 -20.71
C LEU A 340 -4.68 0.32 -19.51
N TYR A 341 -3.94 1.28 -18.97
CA TYR A 341 -3.20 1.18 -17.70
C TYR A 341 -3.53 2.42 -16.87
N ALA A 342 -3.99 2.28 -15.63
CA ALA A 342 -4.21 3.41 -14.72
C ALA A 342 -4.26 2.98 -13.25
N ASP A 343 -4.01 3.93 -12.35
CA ASP A 343 -3.87 3.69 -10.90
C ASP A 343 -5.19 3.23 -10.20
N ASN A 344 -6.35 3.58 -10.76
CA ASN A 344 -7.68 3.20 -10.24
C ASN A 344 -8.70 3.17 -11.40
N VAL A 345 -9.35 2.02 -11.65
CA VAL A 345 -10.24 1.83 -12.81
C VAL A 345 -11.55 1.15 -12.41
N TRP A 346 -12.67 1.82 -12.69
CA TRP A 346 -14.02 1.32 -12.40
C TRP A 346 -14.71 0.96 -13.72
N LEU A 347 -14.73 -0.33 -14.06
CA LEU A 347 -15.32 -0.85 -15.30
C LEU A 347 -16.66 -1.55 -15.02
N LYS A 348 -17.59 -1.47 -15.97
CA LYS A 348 -18.88 -2.19 -15.97
C LYS A 348 -19.09 -2.80 -17.35
N GLY A 349 -19.40 -4.10 -17.41
CA GLY A 349 -19.62 -4.83 -18.65
C GLY A 349 -19.27 -6.32 -18.52
N THR A 350 -19.24 -7.01 -19.65
CA THR A 350 -18.75 -8.39 -19.82
C THR A 350 -17.21 -8.40 -19.80
N PHE A 351 -16.58 -9.37 -19.14
CA PHE A 351 -15.12 -9.45 -19.02
C PHE A 351 -14.62 -10.80 -19.55
N VAL A 352 -14.07 -10.78 -20.76
CA VAL A 352 -13.60 -11.99 -21.45
C VAL A 352 -12.12 -12.20 -21.16
N LEU A 353 -11.76 -13.40 -20.70
CA LEU A 353 -10.39 -13.84 -20.49
C LEU A 353 -9.67 -14.07 -21.83
N MET A 354 -8.34 -14.18 -21.81
CA MET A 354 -7.57 -14.56 -23.02
C MET A 354 -7.91 -15.97 -23.55
N THR A 355 -8.69 -16.77 -22.83
CA THR A 355 -9.25 -18.05 -23.30
C THR A 355 -10.49 -17.90 -24.18
N GLY A 356 -11.06 -16.68 -24.29
CA GLY A 356 -12.34 -16.43 -24.96
C GLY A 356 -13.57 -16.69 -24.10
N GLU A 357 -13.39 -17.13 -22.85
CA GLU A 357 -14.46 -17.35 -21.87
C GLU A 357 -14.75 -16.07 -21.08
N ASP A 358 -16.02 -15.78 -20.79
CA ASP A 358 -16.36 -14.74 -19.80
C ASP A 358 -16.04 -15.22 -18.37
N ILE A 359 -15.63 -14.27 -17.51
CA ILE A 359 -15.23 -14.54 -16.12
C ILE A 359 -16.37 -15.15 -15.30
N LEU A 360 -17.61 -14.65 -15.41
CA LEU A 360 -18.76 -15.18 -14.66
C LEU A 360 -19.02 -16.63 -15.08
N THR A 361 -19.12 -16.88 -16.40
CA THR A 361 -19.28 -18.23 -16.94
C THR A 361 -18.16 -19.18 -16.50
N ARG A 362 -16.92 -18.69 -16.38
CA ARG A 362 -15.79 -19.52 -15.91
C ARG A 362 -15.89 -19.85 -14.42
N PHE A 363 -16.43 -18.95 -13.58
CA PHE A 363 -16.72 -19.25 -12.18
C PHE A 363 -17.91 -20.22 -12.04
N GLU A 364 -19.03 -19.99 -12.73
CA GLU A 364 -20.21 -20.88 -12.74
C GLU A 364 -19.84 -22.31 -13.18
N ILE A 365 -19.02 -22.46 -14.24
CA ILE A 365 -18.52 -23.76 -14.70
C ILE A 365 -17.59 -24.41 -13.66
N THR A 366 -16.85 -23.63 -12.89
CA THR A 366 -15.95 -24.15 -11.85
C THR A 366 -16.76 -24.65 -10.64
N GLU A 367 -17.72 -23.87 -10.18
CA GLU A 367 -18.66 -24.25 -9.12
C GLU A 367 -19.47 -25.49 -9.49
N GLY A 368 -20.06 -25.52 -10.70
CA GLY A 368 -20.80 -26.67 -11.20
C GLY A 368 -19.98 -27.95 -11.34
N LYS A 369 -18.67 -27.84 -11.64
CA LYS A 369 -17.73 -28.97 -11.64
C LYS A 369 -17.44 -29.48 -10.22
N ILE A 370 -17.20 -28.57 -9.27
CA ILE A 370 -16.96 -28.93 -7.86
C ILE A 370 -18.20 -29.61 -7.27
N HIS A 371 -19.39 -29.04 -7.46
CA HIS A 371 -20.64 -29.63 -7.00
C HIS A 371 -20.88 -31.01 -7.62
N SER A 372 -20.68 -31.16 -8.94
CA SER A 372 -20.84 -32.47 -9.61
C SER A 372 -19.84 -33.52 -9.12
N ALA A 373 -18.61 -33.15 -8.78
CA ALA A 373 -17.62 -34.08 -8.23
C ALA A 373 -17.98 -34.53 -6.81
N VAL A 374 -18.46 -33.62 -5.96
CA VAL A 374 -18.90 -33.92 -4.58
C VAL A 374 -20.13 -34.85 -4.58
N GLU A 375 -21.11 -34.64 -5.45
CA GLU A 375 -22.28 -35.52 -5.53
C GLU A 375 -21.96 -36.90 -6.13
N SER A 376 -21.02 -36.99 -7.08
CA SER A 376 -20.49 -38.28 -7.56
C SER A 376 -19.84 -39.08 -6.42
N LEU A 377 -18.95 -38.46 -5.65
CA LEU A 377 -18.27 -39.11 -4.51
C LEU A 377 -19.29 -39.55 -3.43
N ARG A 378 -20.31 -38.72 -3.15
CA ARG A 378 -21.40 -39.08 -2.23
C ARG A 378 -22.21 -40.30 -2.70
N LYS A 379 -22.37 -40.51 -4.01
CA LYS A 379 -23.07 -41.67 -4.57
C LYS A 379 -22.26 -42.96 -4.37
N GLU A 380 -20.98 -42.91 -4.74
CA GLU A 380 -20.02 -44.02 -4.62
C GLU A 380 -19.92 -44.55 -3.18
N ILE A 381 -19.71 -43.66 -2.21
CA ILE A 381 -19.64 -43.99 -0.77
C ILE A 381 -20.92 -44.67 -0.25
N ARG A 382 -22.10 -44.40 -0.83
CA ARG A 382 -23.36 -45.01 -0.37
C ARG A 382 -23.61 -46.40 -0.96
N GLU A 383 -23.15 -46.65 -2.18
CA GLU A 383 -23.12 -48.00 -2.75
C GLU A 383 -22.18 -48.90 -1.93
N GLU A 384 -21.04 -48.36 -1.48
CA GLU A 384 -20.13 -49.05 -0.55
C GLU A 384 -20.73 -49.38 0.83
N GLN A 385 -21.86 -48.77 1.23
CA GLN A 385 -22.50 -48.97 2.54
C GLN A 385 -23.77 -49.86 2.52
N SER A 386 -24.32 -50.17 1.34
CA SER A 386 -25.52 -51.01 1.21
C SER A 386 -25.18 -52.51 1.12
N TYR A 387 -25.94 -53.36 1.81
CA TYR A 387 -25.91 -54.82 1.63
C TYR A 387 -26.56 -55.26 0.33
N LEU A 388 -27.59 -54.53 -0.11
CA LEU A 388 -28.18 -54.69 -1.44
C LEU A 388 -27.19 -54.19 -2.49
N ASP A 389 -26.98 -54.98 -3.54
CA ASP A 389 -26.13 -54.65 -4.70
C ASP A 389 -26.88 -53.76 -5.71
N ASN A 390 -26.17 -53.02 -6.56
CA ASN A 390 -26.74 -52.04 -7.52
C ASN A 390 -27.87 -51.18 -6.88
N SER A 391 -27.68 -50.72 -5.64
CA SER A 391 -28.77 -50.13 -4.84
C SER A 391 -29.10 -48.68 -5.21
N SER A 392 -28.23 -48.03 -6.00
CA SER A 392 -28.51 -46.76 -6.65
C SER A 392 -29.19 -46.90 -8.02
N PHE A 393 -29.33 -48.14 -8.53
CA PHE A 393 -29.82 -48.45 -9.86
C PHE A 393 -28.93 -47.94 -11.01
N ALA A 394 -27.62 -47.78 -10.76
CA ALA A 394 -26.62 -47.35 -11.75
C ALA A 394 -26.59 -48.28 -12.97
N ASP A 395 -26.50 -49.58 -12.74
CA ASP A 395 -26.39 -50.63 -13.76
C ASP A 395 -27.78 -51.09 -14.26
N GLY A 396 -28.76 -50.21 -14.11
CA GLY A 396 -30.15 -50.45 -14.51
C GLY A 396 -30.72 -51.65 -13.77
N MET A 397 -31.24 -52.60 -14.54
CA MET A 397 -31.93 -53.78 -14.01
C MET A 397 -31.01 -54.92 -13.54
N ASP A 398 -29.67 -54.80 -13.62
CA ASP A 398 -28.83 -55.90 -13.12
C ASP A 398 -29.01 -56.09 -11.60
N LYS A 399 -28.88 -57.34 -11.14
CA LYS A 399 -29.23 -57.82 -9.79
C LYS A 399 -30.70 -57.66 -9.37
N TRP A 400 -31.53 -56.94 -10.12
CA TRP A 400 -32.92 -56.64 -9.77
C TRP A 400 -33.94 -57.44 -10.61
N LYS A 401 -34.78 -58.22 -9.94
CA LYS A 401 -35.83 -59.06 -10.52
C LYS A 401 -37.19 -58.39 -10.29
N THR A 402 -38.13 -58.51 -11.23
CA THR A 402 -39.40 -57.76 -11.18
C THR A 402 -40.62 -58.61 -11.49
N GLY A 403 -41.77 -58.21 -10.95
CA GLY A 403 -43.06 -58.79 -11.31
C GLY A 403 -43.53 -58.33 -12.69
N SER A 404 -43.11 -59.02 -13.75
CA SER A 404 -43.54 -58.73 -15.12
C SER A 404 -44.59 -59.71 -15.63
N LYS A 405 -45.83 -59.24 -15.81
CA LYS A 405 -46.82 -59.87 -16.70
C LYS A 405 -46.80 -59.13 -18.04
N ALA A 406 -45.97 -59.61 -18.96
CA ALA A 406 -45.89 -59.10 -20.33
C ALA A 406 -46.77 -59.95 -21.26
N THR A 407 -47.81 -59.33 -21.84
CA THR A 407 -48.58 -59.94 -22.93
C THR A 407 -47.82 -59.71 -24.23
N LEU A 408 -47.16 -60.76 -24.71
CA LEU A 408 -46.28 -60.73 -25.88
C LEU A 408 -47.05 -61.12 -27.15
N PHE A 409 -46.97 -60.29 -28.19
CA PHE A 409 -47.75 -60.51 -29.41
C PHE A 409 -46.99 -61.36 -30.42
N THR A 410 -47.64 -62.43 -30.88
CA THR A 410 -47.15 -63.27 -31.98
C THR A 410 -48.13 -63.22 -33.16
N LEU A 411 -47.59 -63.28 -34.37
CA LEU A 411 -48.36 -63.37 -35.61
C LEU A 411 -47.88 -64.62 -36.38
N GLY A 412 -48.79 -65.53 -36.72
CA GLY A 412 -48.43 -66.79 -37.38
C GLY A 412 -47.44 -67.65 -36.59
N GLY A 413 -47.47 -67.59 -35.25
CA GLY A 413 -46.53 -68.30 -34.37
C GLY A 413 -45.13 -67.69 -34.28
N ARG A 414 -44.87 -66.55 -34.94
CA ARG A 414 -43.60 -65.80 -34.82
C ARG A 414 -43.78 -64.56 -33.97
N TRP A 415 -42.74 -64.22 -33.21
CA TRP A 415 -42.69 -63.04 -32.34
C TRP A 415 -42.62 -61.77 -33.19
N ILE A 416 -43.43 -60.77 -32.86
CA ILE A 416 -43.34 -59.43 -33.47
C ILE A 416 -42.19 -58.70 -32.77
N TRP A 417 -41.31 -58.05 -33.52
CA TRP A 417 -40.18 -57.27 -32.98
C TRP A 417 -40.32 -55.78 -33.31
N ALA A 418 -39.98 -54.92 -32.35
CA ALA A 418 -39.94 -53.47 -32.51
C ALA A 418 -38.88 -52.87 -31.57
N ASN A 419 -38.16 -51.82 -32.01
CA ASN A 419 -37.17 -51.09 -31.21
C ASN A 419 -36.17 -51.97 -30.42
N GLY A 420 -35.69 -53.05 -31.05
CA GLY A 420 -34.69 -53.97 -30.47
C GLY A 420 -35.23 -55.08 -29.55
N GLY A 421 -36.55 -55.15 -29.31
CA GLY A 421 -37.15 -56.19 -28.47
C GLY A 421 -38.45 -56.77 -29.04
N PRO A 422 -38.98 -57.85 -28.44
CA PRO A 422 -40.30 -58.38 -28.79
C PRO A 422 -41.42 -57.42 -28.35
N TYR A 423 -42.40 -57.18 -29.22
CA TYR A 423 -43.50 -56.25 -28.98
C TYR A 423 -44.54 -56.86 -28.04
N GLY A 424 -44.80 -56.17 -26.93
CA GLY A 424 -45.73 -56.62 -25.90
C GLY A 424 -46.24 -55.48 -25.03
N THR A 425 -47.40 -55.67 -24.42
CA THR A 425 -47.96 -54.72 -23.43
C THR A 425 -47.78 -55.27 -22.01
N LYS A 426 -47.59 -54.37 -21.04
CA LYS A 426 -47.45 -54.67 -19.60
C LYS A 426 -48.67 -54.13 -18.81
N PRO A 427 -49.92 -54.56 -19.07
CA PRO A 427 -51.12 -53.90 -18.53
C PRO A 427 -51.30 -54.09 -17.02
N ASP A 428 -51.08 -55.31 -16.52
CA ASP A 428 -51.34 -55.70 -15.13
C ASP A 428 -50.41 -55.01 -14.12
N GLY A 429 -49.15 -54.76 -14.52
CA GLY A 429 -48.12 -54.17 -13.68
C GLY A 429 -46.71 -54.47 -14.20
N HIS A 430 -45.75 -53.62 -13.84
CA HIS A 430 -44.32 -53.81 -14.08
C HIS A 430 -43.48 -52.92 -13.17
N ALA A 431 -42.20 -53.26 -13.03
CA ALA A 431 -41.16 -52.36 -12.58
C ALA A 431 -40.04 -52.30 -13.63
N GLU A 432 -39.34 -51.17 -13.69
CA GLU A 432 -38.21 -50.91 -14.58
C GLU A 432 -37.38 -49.73 -14.05
N ILE A 433 -36.06 -49.73 -14.27
CA ILE A 433 -35.23 -48.55 -13.99
C ILE A 433 -35.43 -47.53 -15.11
N ARG A 434 -35.50 -46.25 -14.75
CA ARG A 434 -35.51 -45.12 -15.67
C ARG A 434 -34.58 -44.03 -15.17
N THR A 435 -34.23 -43.11 -16.07
CA THR A 435 -33.36 -41.96 -15.76
C THR A 435 -34.06 -40.68 -16.23
N ASP A 436 -34.17 -39.71 -15.32
CA ASP A 436 -34.69 -38.37 -15.59
C ASP A 436 -33.59 -37.39 -15.18
N GLY A 437 -33.04 -36.65 -16.15
CA GLY A 437 -31.79 -35.93 -15.96
C GLY A 437 -30.59 -36.86 -15.67
N LYS A 438 -29.96 -36.71 -14.49
CA LYS A 438 -28.69 -37.35 -14.13
C LYS A 438 -28.80 -38.55 -13.16
N VAL A 439 -29.97 -38.84 -12.61
CA VAL A 439 -30.12 -39.84 -11.52
C VAL A 439 -31.06 -40.97 -11.96
N PRO A 440 -30.62 -42.25 -11.92
CA PRO A 440 -31.49 -43.39 -12.16
C PRO A 440 -32.35 -43.70 -10.94
N TYR A 441 -33.53 -44.28 -11.19
CA TYR A 441 -34.49 -44.65 -10.16
C TYR A 441 -35.35 -45.85 -10.60
N ALA A 442 -35.81 -46.64 -9.64
CA ALA A 442 -36.79 -47.69 -9.87
C ALA A 442 -38.20 -47.10 -10.02
N TYR A 443 -38.81 -47.26 -11.19
CA TYR A 443 -40.23 -47.00 -11.41
C TYR A 443 -41.02 -48.28 -11.17
N ILE A 444 -41.97 -48.26 -10.23
CA ILE A 444 -42.82 -49.41 -9.90
C ILE A 444 -44.30 -49.03 -10.11
N ARG A 445 -45.01 -49.84 -10.90
CA ARG A 445 -46.45 -49.72 -11.15
C ARG A 445 -47.12 -51.07 -10.94
N ASN A 446 -47.96 -51.20 -9.91
CA ASN A 446 -48.67 -52.43 -9.54
C ASN A 446 -47.77 -53.69 -9.54
N SER A 447 -46.56 -53.58 -9.01
CA SER A 447 -45.53 -54.62 -9.15
C SER A 447 -44.52 -54.55 -8.00
N TYR A 448 -43.38 -55.22 -8.13
CA TYR A 448 -42.30 -55.25 -7.16
C TYR A 448 -40.93 -55.21 -7.84
N ILE A 449 -39.94 -54.73 -7.09
CA ILE A 449 -38.52 -55.06 -7.28
C ILE A 449 -38.12 -56.08 -6.21
N MET A 450 -37.22 -56.99 -6.57
CA MET A 450 -36.70 -58.03 -5.69
C MET A 450 -35.22 -58.25 -5.99
N GLN A 451 -34.40 -58.35 -4.96
CA GLN A 451 -33.04 -58.85 -5.08
C GLN A 451 -32.96 -60.18 -4.33
N LYS A 452 -32.38 -61.19 -4.97
CA LYS A 452 -32.16 -62.49 -4.32
C LYS A 452 -31.02 -62.38 -3.31
N LEU A 453 -31.01 -63.23 -2.28
CA LEU A 453 -29.89 -63.31 -1.35
C LEU A 453 -28.55 -63.67 -2.04
N GLU A 454 -28.60 -64.46 -3.12
CA GLU A 454 -27.42 -64.80 -3.96
C GLU A 454 -26.86 -63.60 -4.76
N ASP A 455 -27.63 -62.51 -4.84
CA ASP A 455 -27.35 -61.29 -5.57
C ASP A 455 -27.07 -60.09 -4.63
N PHE A 456 -26.91 -60.31 -3.31
CA PHE A 456 -26.51 -59.27 -2.34
C PHE A 456 -25.00 -59.05 -2.39
N ARG A 457 -24.56 -57.80 -2.20
CA ARG A 457 -23.15 -57.40 -2.15
C ARG A 457 -22.45 -57.89 -0.87
N LEU A 458 -23.19 -57.93 0.24
CA LEU A 458 -22.72 -58.44 1.53
C LEU A 458 -23.89 -58.99 2.36
N VAL A 459 -23.68 -60.09 3.07
CA VAL A 459 -24.60 -60.58 4.11
C VAL A 459 -23.87 -60.58 5.46
N PRO A 460 -24.38 -59.90 6.50
CA PRO A 460 -23.77 -59.88 7.83
C PRO A 460 -23.86 -61.25 8.54
N GLU A 461 -22.83 -61.60 9.31
CA GLU A 461 -22.73 -62.88 10.00
C GLU A 461 -23.32 -62.84 11.43
N TYR A 462 -24.43 -63.55 11.65
CA TYR A 462 -25.07 -63.68 12.95
C TYR A 462 -24.49 -64.87 13.75
N ARG A 463 -23.30 -64.67 14.33
CA ARG A 463 -22.56 -65.69 15.11
C ARG A 463 -22.92 -65.77 16.60
N GLN A 464 -23.65 -64.80 17.14
CA GLN A 464 -24.03 -64.79 18.57
C GLN A 464 -25.14 -65.81 18.84
N THR A 465 -25.05 -66.52 19.97
CA THR A 465 -26.06 -67.51 20.40
C THR A 465 -26.62 -67.17 21.78
N ASN A 466 -27.92 -67.40 21.97
CA ASN A 466 -28.59 -67.28 23.27
C ASN A 466 -28.20 -68.42 24.23
N SER A 467 -28.73 -68.40 25.45
CA SER A 467 -28.44 -69.39 26.50
C SER A 467 -28.99 -70.81 26.21
N GLN A 468 -29.68 -71.02 25.09
CA GLN A 468 -30.19 -72.32 24.62
C GLN A 468 -29.42 -72.82 23.38
N GLY A 469 -28.46 -72.04 22.87
CA GLY A 469 -27.63 -72.38 21.70
C GLY A 469 -28.21 -71.93 20.35
N GLU A 470 -29.36 -71.27 20.34
CA GLU A 470 -29.97 -70.71 19.13
C GLU A 470 -29.30 -69.38 18.76
N ARG A 471 -29.23 -69.04 17.48
CA ARG A 471 -28.61 -67.79 17.01
C ARG A 471 -29.52 -66.58 17.24
N VAL A 472 -28.91 -65.44 17.54
CA VAL A 472 -29.59 -64.15 17.75
C VAL A 472 -29.62 -63.36 16.42
N PRO A 473 -30.79 -62.90 15.94
CA PRO A 473 -30.90 -62.03 14.77
C PRO A 473 -30.44 -60.61 15.10
N GLY A 474 -29.92 -59.87 14.11
CA GLY A 474 -29.46 -58.50 14.31
C GLY A 474 -30.45 -57.45 13.84
N VAL A 475 -30.29 -56.23 14.37
CA VAL A 475 -31.04 -55.05 13.95
C VAL A 475 -30.49 -54.54 12.62
N VAL A 476 -31.38 -54.25 11.69
CA VAL A 476 -31.08 -53.66 10.38
C VAL A 476 -31.99 -52.48 10.07
N TYR A 477 -31.50 -51.60 9.21
CA TYR A 477 -32.10 -50.35 8.81
C TYR A 477 -32.26 -50.32 7.29
N LEU A 478 -33.45 -50.03 6.81
CA LEU A 478 -33.75 -49.76 5.41
C LEU A 478 -34.11 -48.28 5.25
N SER A 479 -33.62 -47.66 4.18
CA SER A 479 -34.13 -46.37 3.74
C SER A 479 -34.15 -46.24 2.22
N PHE A 480 -35.00 -45.35 1.72
CA PHE A 480 -35.00 -44.90 0.32
C PHE A 480 -35.74 -43.57 0.17
N SER A 481 -35.38 -42.79 -0.84
CA SER A 481 -36.18 -41.65 -1.31
C SER A 481 -37.28 -42.13 -2.25
N TYR A 482 -38.49 -41.56 -2.15
CA TYR A 482 -39.63 -41.96 -2.98
C TYR A 482 -40.57 -40.82 -3.36
N ARG A 483 -41.27 -40.98 -4.49
CA ARG A 483 -42.30 -40.05 -5.00
C ARG A 483 -43.49 -40.82 -5.53
N VAL A 484 -44.66 -40.65 -4.91
CA VAL A 484 -45.91 -41.36 -5.27
C VAL A 484 -46.73 -40.55 -6.26
N ILE A 485 -46.98 -41.12 -7.45
CA ILE A 485 -47.81 -40.51 -8.50
C ILE A 485 -49.25 -40.99 -8.44
N LYS A 486 -49.47 -42.25 -8.05
CA LYS A 486 -50.80 -42.80 -7.77
C LYS A 486 -50.74 -43.57 -6.45
N ALA A 487 -51.59 -43.15 -5.50
CA ALA A 487 -51.66 -43.73 -4.17
C ALA A 487 -51.96 -45.23 -4.19
N GLY A 488 -51.52 -45.90 -3.13
CA GLY A 488 -51.72 -47.32 -2.87
C GLY A 488 -50.68 -47.86 -1.90
N ARG A 489 -50.58 -49.18 -1.83
CA ARG A 489 -50.01 -49.89 -0.69
C ARG A 489 -48.57 -50.34 -0.96
N LEU A 490 -47.64 -49.84 -0.15
CA LEU A 490 -46.26 -50.30 -0.04
C LEU A 490 -46.23 -51.57 0.81
N LYS A 491 -45.52 -52.60 0.35
CA LYS A 491 -45.20 -53.79 1.14
C LYS A 491 -43.72 -54.13 1.00
N ILE A 492 -43.05 -54.30 2.12
CA ILE A 492 -41.64 -54.70 2.20
C ILE A 492 -41.56 -56.01 2.98
N GLU A 493 -40.88 -57.01 2.43
CA GLU A 493 -40.78 -58.35 3.03
C GLU A 493 -39.51 -59.08 2.57
N PHE A 494 -38.98 -59.95 3.44
CA PHE A 494 -38.01 -60.98 3.05
C PHE A 494 -38.78 -62.28 2.74
N VAL A 495 -38.81 -62.68 1.46
CA VAL A 495 -39.45 -63.95 1.06
C VAL A 495 -38.46 -65.11 1.16
N ASN A 496 -38.96 -66.34 1.29
CA ASN A 496 -38.13 -67.55 1.38
C ASN A 496 -37.13 -67.57 2.58
N ALA A 497 -37.34 -66.74 3.59
CA ALA A 497 -36.45 -66.64 4.75
C ALA A 497 -36.59 -67.86 5.68
N ASP A 498 -35.46 -68.53 5.95
CA ASP A 498 -35.36 -69.61 6.93
C ASP A 498 -35.06 -69.03 8.32
N LYS A 499 -35.74 -69.55 9.35
CA LYS A 499 -35.54 -69.21 10.78
C LYS A 499 -34.94 -70.37 11.59
N THR A 500 -34.65 -71.51 10.96
CA THR A 500 -34.16 -72.71 11.64
C THR A 500 -32.85 -72.43 12.39
N GLY A 501 -32.81 -72.74 13.69
CA GLY A 501 -31.63 -72.50 14.53
C GLY A 501 -31.41 -71.05 14.97
N PHE A 502 -32.40 -70.16 14.76
CA PHE A 502 -32.47 -68.84 15.40
C PHE A 502 -33.56 -68.82 16.47
N GLU A 503 -33.42 -67.94 17.46
CA GLU A 503 -34.45 -67.70 18.47
C GLU A 503 -35.74 -67.12 17.85
N ASN A 504 -36.87 -67.19 18.55
CA ASN A 504 -38.15 -66.75 17.99
C ASN A 504 -38.25 -65.21 17.86
N PHE A 505 -38.18 -64.69 16.63
CA PHE A 505 -38.20 -63.26 16.33
C PHE A 505 -39.18 -62.85 15.22
N ASN A 506 -39.58 -61.57 15.22
CA ASN A 506 -40.34 -60.95 14.12
C ASN A 506 -39.37 -60.52 13.01
N MET A 507 -39.53 -61.07 11.81
CA MET A 507 -38.70 -60.77 10.65
C MET A 507 -38.98 -59.35 10.13
N PHE A 508 -37.96 -58.68 9.63
CA PHE A 508 -38.05 -57.39 8.94
C PHE A 508 -39.13 -57.39 7.85
N GLY A 509 -40.11 -56.50 7.99
CA GLY A 509 -41.18 -56.29 7.02
C GLY A 509 -42.12 -55.17 7.46
N HIS A 510 -42.83 -54.57 6.49
CA HIS A 510 -43.72 -53.42 6.70
C HIS A 510 -44.79 -53.35 5.62
N GLU A 511 -45.96 -52.80 5.95
CA GLU A 511 -47.06 -52.63 5.00
C GLU A 511 -47.89 -51.38 5.31
N GLU A 512 -47.95 -50.42 4.38
CA GLU A 512 -48.50 -49.08 4.61
C GLU A 512 -49.12 -48.50 3.32
N ASP A 513 -50.23 -47.76 3.46
CA ASP A 513 -50.91 -47.08 2.36
C ASP A 513 -50.35 -45.66 2.16
N LEU A 514 -49.62 -45.44 1.06
CA LEU A 514 -48.95 -44.17 0.76
C LEU A 514 -49.81 -43.27 -0.14
N PRO A 515 -50.11 -42.02 0.28
CA PRO A 515 -50.83 -41.05 -0.54
C PRO A 515 -49.94 -40.44 -1.64
N VAL A 516 -50.57 -39.86 -2.67
CA VAL A 516 -49.89 -39.05 -3.70
C VAL A 516 -49.17 -37.86 -3.07
N GLY A 517 -47.97 -37.53 -3.54
CA GLY A 517 -47.21 -36.41 -3.03
C GLY A 517 -45.86 -36.18 -3.71
N GLY A 518 -45.17 -35.14 -3.25
CA GLY A 518 -43.78 -34.86 -3.63
C GLY A 518 -42.79 -35.91 -3.12
N GLU A 519 -41.50 -35.63 -3.33
CA GLU A 519 -40.43 -36.51 -2.87
C GLU A 519 -40.31 -36.53 -1.34
N LYS A 520 -40.15 -37.72 -0.77
CA LYS A 520 -40.08 -38.00 0.67
C LYS A 520 -39.04 -39.09 0.95
N MET A 521 -38.51 -39.12 2.17
CA MET A 521 -37.68 -40.24 2.63
C MET A 521 -38.53 -41.27 3.37
N PHE A 522 -38.34 -42.54 3.07
CA PHE A 522 -38.81 -43.67 3.87
C PHE A 522 -37.66 -44.22 4.72
N THR A 523 -37.94 -44.59 5.97
CA THR A 523 -36.96 -45.14 6.91
C THR A 523 -37.63 -46.17 7.83
N LEU A 524 -37.04 -47.35 7.99
CA LEU A 524 -37.60 -48.44 8.77
C LEU A 524 -36.48 -49.27 9.43
N ASP A 525 -36.70 -49.67 10.69
CA ASP A 525 -35.83 -50.61 11.41
C ASP A 525 -36.56 -51.89 11.85
N GLY A 526 -35.80 -52.98 12.00
CA GLY A 526 -36.33 -54.29 12.36
C GLY A 526 -35.24 -55.35 12.47
N LEU A 527 -35.62 -56.60 12.74
CA LEU A 527 -34.68 -57.72 12.93
C LEU A 527 -34.54 -58.57 11.66
N TRP A 528 -33.31 -58.91 11.29
CA TRP A 528 -32.99 -59.82 10.19
C TRP A 528 -31.91 -60.81 10.62
N ASN A 529 -31.96 -62.03 10.07
CA ASN A 529 -31.05 -63.13 10.39
C ASN A 529 -30.17 -63.55 9.19
N GLY A 530 -30.13 -62.74 8.13
CA GLY A 530 -29.29 -62.99 6.96
C GLY A 530 -29.88 -63.95 5.95
N THR A 531 -31.18 -64.29 6.05
CA THR A 531 -31.85 -65.23 5.13
C THR A 531 -33.02 -64.58 4.36
N GLY A 532 -33.38 -65.20 3.23
CA GLY A 532 -34.47 -64.76 2.36
C GLY A 532 -34.10 -63.67 1.35
N ASP A 533 -34.93 -63.54 0.32
CA ASP A 533 -34.78 -62.57 -0.77
C ASP A 533 -35.51 -61.26 -0.42
N PHE A 534 -34.83 -60.11 -0.55
CA PHE A 534 -35.44 -58.81 -0.29
C PHE A 534 -36.43 -58.45 -1.39
N LYS A 535 -37.65 -58.05 -1.01
CA LYS A 535 -38.73 -57.69 -1.93
C LYS A 535 -39.45 -56.42 -1.49
N LEU A 536 -39.56 -55.45 -2.40
CA LEU A 536 -40.31 -54.21 -2.23
C LEU A 536 -41.40 -54.14 -3.30
N SER A 537 -42.67 -54.16 -2.87
CA SER A 537 -43.86 -54.15 -3.72
C SER A 537 -44.66 -52.86 -3.54
N PHE A 538 -45.27 -52.35 -4.61
CA PHE A 538 -46.19 -51.21 -4.54
C PHE A 538 -47.42 -51.40 -5.44
N THR A 539 -48.62 -51.26 -4.85
CA THR A 539 -49.86 -51.06 -5.61
C THR A 539 -50.05 -49.56 -5.84
N GLY A 540 -50.46 -49.15 -7.05
CA GLY A 540 -50.39 -47.74 -7.47
C GLY A 540 -49.17 -47.47 -8.38
N VAL A 541 -48.59 -46.27 -8.27
CA VAL A 541 -47.39 -45.86 -9.03
C VAL A 541 -46.44 -45.05 -8.14
N ILE A 542 -45.19 -45.52 -8.02
CA ILE A 542 -44.12 -44.93 -7.20
C ILE A 542 -42.80 -44.88 -7.99
N TYR A 543 -42.00 -43.84 -7.71
CA TYR A 543 -40.58 -43.78 -8.04
C TYR A 543 -39.76 -43.99 -6.76
N ILE A 544 -38.67 -44.73 -6.82
CA ILE A 544 -37.77 -45.03 -5.69
C ILE A 544 -36.32 -44.81 -6.11
N SER A 545 -35.55 -44.10 -5.28
CA SER A 545 -34.12 -43.81 -5.46
C SER A 545 -33.37 -43.93 -4.13
N LEU A 546 -32.03 -44.00 -4.18
CA LEU A 546 -31.16 -44.04 -2.98
C LEU A 546 -31.55 -45.16 -1.99
N LEU A 547 -31.75 -46.38 -2.48
CA LEU A 547 -32.09 -47.53 -1.64
C LEU A 547 -30.84 -47.98 -0.86
N VAL A 548 -30.93 -48.03 0.47
CA VAL A 548 -29.83 -48.44 1.36
C VAL A 548 -30.36 -49.39 2.42
N PHE A 549 -29.68 -50.52 2.60
CA PHE A 549 -29.97 -51.52 3.64
C PHE A 549 -28.68 -51.89 4.38
N SER A 550 -28.63 -51.73 5.71
CA SER A 550 -27.41 -51.90 6.52
C SER A 550 -27.72 -52.18 8.00
N THR A 551 -26.81 -52.78 8.77
CA THR A 551 -26.90 -52.80 10.25
C THR A 551 -26.59 -51.45 10.89
N ASN A 552 -25.99 -50.50 10.17
CA ASN A 552 -25.63 -49.20 10.72
C ASN A 552 -26.72 -48.15 10.48
N LYS A 553 -27.29 -47.63 11.58
CA LYS A 553 -28.33 -46.59 11.56
C LYS A 553 -27.84 -45.27 10.96
N ALA A 554 -26.54 -44.95 11.03
CA ALA A 554 -25.99 -43.74 10.44
C ALA A 554 -25.93 -43.82 8.91
N ASP A 555 -25.50 -44.97 8.39
CA ASP A 555 -25.30 -45.22 6.95
C ASP A 555 -26.65 -45.27 6.22
N ALA A 556 -27.64 -45.96 6.80
CA ALA A 556 -29.01 -45.94 6.31
C ALA A 556 -29.67 -44.54 6.38
N LEU A 557 -29.13 -43.60 7.17
CA LEU A 557 -29.62 -42.21 7.28
C LEU A 557 -28.70 -41.19 6.58
N ALA A 558 -27.81 -41.63 5.68
CA ALA A 558 -26.72 -40.83 5.11
C ALA A 558 -27.12 -39.56 4.33
N TYR A 559 -28.42 -39.30 4.07
CA TYR A 559 -28.91 -38.02 3.53
C TYR A 559 -28.51 -36.82 4.42
N LYS A 560 -28.26 -37.06 5.72
CA LYS A 560 -27.88 -36.05 6.71
C LYS A 560 -26.46 -35.49 6.59
N TYR A 561 -25.57 -36.06 5.78
CA TYR A 561 -24.20 -35.55 5.57
C TYR A 561 -24.18 -34.48 4.47
N ARG A 562 -24.47 -33.22 4.84
CA ARG A 562 -24.41 -32.09 3.91
C ARG A 562 -23.09 -31.34 4.07
N THR A 563 -22.24 -31.41 3.04
CA THR A 563 -21.14 -30.46 2.86
C THR A 563 -21.76 -29.12 2.43
N LEU A 564 -21.62 -28.10 3.25
CA LEU A 564 -22.03 -26.73 2.98
C LEU A 564 -20.79 -25.95 2.52
N PHE A 565 -20.90 -25.36 1.33
CA PHE A 565 -20.06 -24.24 0.91
C PHE A 565 -20.97 -23.02 0.96
N GLU A 566 -20.66 -22.08 1.86
CA GLU A 566 -21.42 -20.84 2.02
C GLU A 566 -20.46 -19.67 1.90
N GLN A 567 -20.68 -18.83 0.89
CA GLN A 567 -19.88 -17.65 0.60
C GLN A 567 -20.77 -16.41 0.65
N SER A 568 -20.29 -15.38 1.33
CA SER A 568 -20.86 -14.04 1.36
C SER A 568 -19.72 -13.01 1.38
N ASP A 569 -20.05 -11.73 1.24
CA ASP A 569 -19.12 -10.60 1.29
C ASP A 569 -18.19 -10.57 2.52
N ARG A 570 -18.50 -11.33 3.58
CA ARG A 570 -17.79 -11.34 4.88
C ARG A 570 -17.49 -12.73 5.45
N LEU A 571 -17.81 -13.81 4.75
CA LEU A 571 -17.65 -15.18 5.24
C LEU A 571 -17.34 -16.14 4.09
N VAL A 572 -16.36 -17.03 4.30
CA VAL A 572 -16.26 -18.31 3.60
C VAL A 572 -16.36 -19.41 4.66
N LYS A 573 -17.41 -20.23 4.58
CA LYS A 573 -17.63 -21.40 5.42
C LYS A 573 -17.60 -22.66 4.55
N ILE A 574 -16.73 -23.60 4.93
CA ILE A 574 -16.67 -24.95 4.37
C ILE A 574 -16.91 -25.92 5.52
N SER A 575 -18.10 -26.50 5.62
CA SER A 575 -18.44 -27.37 6.75
C SER A 575 -19.17 -28.64 6.34
N ALA A 576 -18.74 -29.78 6.86
CA ALA A 576 -19.53 -31.01 6.87
C ALA A 576 -20.40 -31.02 8.12
N ALA A 577 -21.72 -30.96 7.94
CA ALA A 577 -22.69 -31.02 9.03
C ALA A 577 -23.54 -32.29 8.95
N VAL A 578 -23.80 -32.88 10.12
CA VAL A 578 -24.72 -34.00 10.36
C VAL A 578 -25.99 -33.44 10.97
N PHE A 579 -27.15 -33.64 10.34
CA PHE A 579 -28.41 -33.09 10.81
C PHE A 579 -29.30 -34.11 11.55
N ASP A 580 -30.22 -33.63 12.39
CA ASP A 580 -31.29 -34.44 12.99
C ASP A 580 -32.42 -34.70 11.96
N LYS A 581 -33.60 -35.12 12.43
CA LYS A 581 -34.74 -35.44 11.54
C LYS A 581 -35.59 -34.20 11.22
N ASP A 582 -35.42 -33.12 11.98
CA ASP A 582 -36.25 -31.91 11.99
C ASP A 582 -35.51 -30.71 11.35
N GLY A 583 -34.19 -30.83 11.14
CA GLY A 583 -33.34 -29.88 10.41
C GLY A 583 -32.20 -29.27 11.23
N ASN A 584 -32.02 -29.65 12.49
CA ASN A 584 -31.01 -29.07 13.39
C ASN A 584 -29.66 -29.78 13.25
N ALA A 585 -28.55 -29.07 13.43
CA ALA A 585 -27.21 -29.68 13.38
C ALA A 585 -26.91 -30.48 14.66
N LEU A 586 -26.51 -31.76 14.49
CA LEU A 586 -26.07 -32.67 15.55
C LEU A 586 -24.56 -32.70 15.73
N LYS A 587 -23.79 -32.53 14.65
CA LYS A 587 -22.34 -32.34 14.65
C LYS A 587 -21.95 -31.50 13.45
N GLU A 588 -21.02 -30.58 13.61
CA GLU A 588 -20.45 -29.79 12.52
C GLU A 588 -18.93 -29.82 12.60
N THR A 589 -18.25 -30.05 11.48
CA THR A 589 -16.80 -29.85 11.35
C THR A 589 -16.53 -28.93 10.17
N GLY A 590 -15.62 -27.97 10.32
CA GLY A 590 -15.41 -27.00 9.24
C GLY A 590 -14.25 -26.04 9.37
N LEU A 591 -14.01 -25.37 8.25
CA LEU A 591 -13.19 -24.17 8.11
C LEU A 591 -14.14 -22.97 8.13
N VAL A 592 -13.87 -22.01 9.02
CA VAL A 592 -14.48 -20.68 8.98
C VAL A 592 -13.38 -19.64 8.84
N ILE A 593 -13.57 -18.72 7.89
CA ILE A 593 -12.76 -17.52 7.72
C ILE A 593 -13.67 -16.30 7.96
N LYS A 594 -13.36 -15.52 8.98
CA LYS A 594 -13.97 -14.23 9.30
C LYS A 594 -12.91 -13.11 9.28
N PRO A 595 -13.33 -11.83 9.19
CA PRO A 595 -12.42 -10.69 9.37
C PRO A 595 -11.74 -10.66 10.74
N GLU A 596 -12.38 -11.22 11.77
CA GLU A 596 -11.84 -11.26 13.14
C GLU A 596 -10.96 -12.50 13.43
N GLY A 597 -10.84 -13.45 12.48
CA GLY A 597 -10.02 -14.65 12.64
C GLY A 597 -10.45 -15.83 11.77
N SER A 598 -9.54 -16.78 11.56
CA SER A 598 -9.77 -18.02 10.81
C SER A 598 -9.32 -19.25 11.61
N GLY A 599 -10.00 -20.39 11.41
CA GLY A 599 -9.68 -21.61 12.16
C GLY A 599 -10.42 -22.87 11.70
N LEU A 600 -9.88 -24.01 12.11
CA LEU A 600 -10.48 -25.34 11.97
C LEU A 600 -11.12 -25.75 13.31
N TYR A 601 -12.39 -26.12 13.27
CA TYR A 601 -13.12 -26.56 14.45
C TYR A 601 -13.98 -27.80 14.19
N ALA A 602 -14.22 -28.54 15.27
CA ALA A 602 -15.30 -29.50 15.40
C ALA A 602 -16.24 -29.05 16.52
N GLN A 603 -17.55 -29.13 16.30
CA GLN A 603 -18.57 -28.76 17.27
C GLN A 603 -19.61 -29.89 17.42
N ASP A 604 -19.99 -30.18 18.66
CA ASP A 604 -21.02 -31.19 18.98
C ASP A 604 -22.42 -30.57 19.17
N ASN A 605 -23.42 -31.42 19.40
CA ASN A 605 -24.82 -31.02 19.60
C ASN A 605 -25.07 -30.22 20.90
N THR A 606 -24.08 -30.07 21.77
CA THR A 606 -24.15 -29.18 22.95
C THR A 606 -23.57 -27.79 22.66
N GLY A 607 -23.04 -27.58 21.45
CA GLY A 607 -22.35 -26.36 21.05
C GLY A 607 -20.90 -26.29 21.52
N LYS A 608 -20.36 -27.36 22.15
CA LYS A 608 -18.98 -27.38 22.65
C LYS A 608 -18.00 -27.49 21.48
N ILE A 609 -17.01 -26.59 21.44
CA ILE A 609 -16.07 -26.44 20.33
C ILE A 609 -14.72 -27.09 20.70
N ALA A 610 -14.21 -27.93 19.81
CA ALA A 610 -12.84 -28.43 19.82
C ALA A 610 -12.04 -27.78 18.68
N LEU A 611 -10.99 -27.05 19.05
CA LEU A 611 -9.97 -26.57 18.11
C LEU A 611 -9.08 -27.75 17.69
N ILE A 612 -9.03 -28.04 16.39
CA ILE A 612 -8.07 -29.01 15.85
C ILE A 612 -6.76 -28.27 15.62
N GLY A 613 -5.85 -28.36 16.60
CA GLY A 613 -4.52 -27.79 16.48
C GLY A 613 -3.77 -28.39 15.29
N VAL A 614 -3.33 -27.54 14.36
CA VAL A 614 -2.55 -27.98 13.21
C VAL A 614 -1.20 -28.49 13.70
N SER A 615 -0.86 -29.74 13.35
CA SER A 615 0.46 -30.31 13.60
C SER A 615 1.51 -29.51 12.84
N VAL A 616 2.42 -28.86 13.57
CA VAL A 616 3.68 -28.35 13.03
C VAL A 616 4.73 -29.42 13.24
N GLU A 617 5.40 -29.82 12.17
CA GLU A 617 6.58 -30.67 12.23
C GLU A 617 7.79 -29.79 12.55
N GLU A 618 8.53 -30.16 13.60
CA GLU A 618 9.80 -29.53 13.98
C GLU A 618 10.84 -30.61 14.27
N GLU A 619 12.11 -30.30 14.09
CA GLU A 619 13.18 -31.18 14.56
C GLU A 619 13.35 -31.07 16.08
N ASP A 620 13.75 -32.17 16.73
CA ASP A 620 14.22 -32.20 18.11
C ASP A 620 15.74 -31.92 18.21
N GLU A 621 16.29 -31.96 19.42
CA GLU A 621 17.72 -31.72 19.70
C GLU A 621 18.66 -32.78 19.04
N TYR A 622 18.09 -33.84 18.46
CA TYR A 622 18.79 -34.94 17.80
C TYR A 622 18.48 -35.01 16.28
N GLY A 623 17.70 -34.06 15.74
CA GLY A 623 17.32 -34.01 14.33
C GLY A 623 16.12 -34.89 13.93
N ASN A 624 15.35 -35.43 14.89
CA ASN A 624 14.15 -36.21 14.59
C ASN A 624 12.95 -35.29 14.36
N THR A 625 12.19 -35.52 13.28
CA THR A 625 10.93 -34.83 13.02
C THR A 625 9.87 -35.23 14.04
N VAL A 626 9.37 -34.27 14.81
CA VAL A 626 8.33 -34.45 15.84
C VAL A 626 7.15 -33.51 15.60
N SER A 627 5.93 -34.06 15.70
CA SER A 627 4.68 -33.31 15.62
C SER A 627 4.43 -32.53 16.91
N LYS A 628 4.16 -31.23 16.79
CA LYS A 628 3.80 -30.34 17.91
C LYS A 628 2.56 -29.51 17.54
N ILE A 629 1.65 -29.36 18.48
CA ILE A 629 0.57 -28.36 18.41
C ILE A 629 1.07 -27.11 19.14
N LYS A 630 1.12 -25.97 18.45
CA LYS A 630 1.48 -24.66 19.03
C LYS A 630 0.26 -23.76 19.13
N LEU A 631 0.05 -23.20 20.32
CA LEU A 631 -0.88 -22.11 20.57
C LEU A 631 -0.04 -20.87 20.89
N THR A 632 -0.09 -19.86 20.04
CA THR A 632 0.72 -18.63 20.16
C THR A 632 -0.16 -17.40 19.96
N ALA A 633 -0.35 -16.64 21.02
CA ALA A 633 -1.07 -15.37 21.06
C ALA A 633 -0.55 -14.56 22.25
N ASP A 634 -0.76 -13.23 22.26
CA ASP A 634 -0.36 -12.36 23.37
C ASP A 634 -1.06 -12.75 24.68
N HIS A 635 -2.29 -13.27 24.59
CA HIS A 635 -3.08 -13.80 25.68
C HIS A 635 -3.69 -15.15 25.27
N ILE A 636 -3.62 -16.15 26.16
CA ILE A 636 -4.25 -17.47 25.98
C ILE A 636 -5.12 -17.73 27.21
N GLN A 637 -6.42 -17.93 27.00
CA GLN A 637 -7.38 -18.27 28.05
C GLN A 637 -7.77 -19.74 27.90
N LEU A 638 -7.78 -20.48 29.02
CA LEU A 638 -8.20 -21.87 29.11
C LEU A 638 -9.21 -21.97 30.27
N GLU A 639 -10.45 -22.32 29.97
CA GLU A 639 -11.56 -22.32 30.94
C GLU A 639 -12.15 -23.73 31.12
N GLY A 640 -12.49 -24.07 32.36
CA GLY A 640 -12.93 -25.42 32.75
C GLY A 640 -11.78 -26.41 32.98
N LEU A 641 -12.11 -27.70 33.11
CA LEU A 641 -11.13 -28.76 33.38
C LEU A 641 -10.10 -28.92 32.25
N VAL A 642 -8.89 -28.40 32.47
CA VAL A 642 -7.72 -28.62 31.59
C VAL A 642 -6.97 -29.84 32.09
N THR A 643 -6.60 -30.76 31.19
CA THR A 643 -5.69 -31.87 31.53
C THR A 643 -4.62 -32.05 30.44
N ALA A 644 -3.35 -32.12 30.83
CA ALA A 644 -2.23 -32.38 29.94
C ALA A 644 -1.46 -33.63 30.38
N ASN A 645 -1.51 -34.69 29.56
CA ASN A 645 -0.82 -35.97 29.75
C ASN A 645 -1.00 -36.60 31.16
N GLY A 646 -2.15 -36.37 31.81
CA GLY A 646 -2.46 -36.81 33.18
C GLY A 646 -1.65 -36.15 34.31
N ASN A 647 -0.48 -35.58 34.00
CA ASN A 647 0.49 -35.04 34.96
C ASN A 647 0.30 -33.56 35.31
N PHE A 648 -0.47 -32.81 34.52
CA PHE A 648 -0.87 -31.44 34.83
C PHE A 648 -2.39 -31.32 34.65
N LYS A 649 -3.08 -30.75 35.64
CA LYS A 649 -4.50 -30.41 35.54
C LYS A 649 -4.78 -29.04 36.13
N ILE A 650 -5.71 -28.31 35.53
CA ILE A 650 -6.39 -27.17 36.17
C ILE A 650 -7.82 -27.64 36.44
N LEU A 651 -8.23 -27.63 37.71
CA LEU A 651 -9.57 -28.05 38.13
C LEU A 651 -10.58 -26.91 38.02
N GLU A 652 -11.87 -27.22 38.10
CA GLU A 652 -12.96 -26.25 37.95
C GLU A 652 -13.03 -25.19 39.08
N ASP A 653 -12.35 -25.43 40.20
CA ASP A 653 -12.15 -24.46 41.29
C ASP A 653 -10.90 -23.56 41.08
N GLY A 654 -10.20 -23.71 39.95
CA GLY A 654 -8.98 -22.99 39.62
C GLY A 654 -7.70 -23.56 40.26
N SER A 655 -7.79 -24.61 41.06
CA SER A 655 -6.61 -25.27 41.64
C SER A 655 -5.82 -26.08 40.59
N ILE A 656 -4.53 -26.27 40.84
CA ILE A 656 -3.61 -26.92 39.88
C ILE A 656 -3.03 -28.19 40.51
N GLU A 657 -3.25 -29.34 39.88
CA GLU A 657 -2.60 -30.60 40.22
C GLU A 657 -1.37 -30.83 39.32
N THR A 658 -0.20 -31.10 39.93
CA THR A 658 1.02 -31.42 39.17
C THR A 658 1.74 -32.66 39.70
N THR A 659 1.93 -33.66 38.83
CA THR A 659 2.77 -34.85 39.08
C THR A 659 4.13 -34.64 38.42
N ASN A 660 5.22 -34.89 39.15
CA ASN A 660 6.61 -34.69 38.69
C ASN A 660 6.96 -33.25 38.26
N GLY A 661 6.23 -32.24 38.75
CA GLY A 661 6.50 -30.83 38.48
C GLY A 661 7.83 -30.36 39.08
N LYS A 662 8.68 -29.73 38.26
CA LYS A 662 9.93 -29.08 38.69
C LYS A 662 9.75 -27.56 38.68
N PHE A 663 9.47 -26.99 39.85
CA PHE A 663 9.29 -25.55 40.02
C PHE A 663 10.65 -24.85 40.25
N THR A 664 10.83 -23.68 39.64
CA THR A 664 12.04 -22.85 39.77
C THR A 664 11.68 -21.37 39.72
N GLY A 665 12.21 -20.59 40.65
CA GLY A 665 11.86 -19.18 40.84
C GLY A 665 11.45 -18.91 42.28
N GLU A 666 10.69 -17.83 42.49
CA GLU A 666 10.05 -17.52 43.77
C GLU A 666 8.78 -18.37 43.94
N ILE A 667 8.52 -18.85 45.17
CA ILE A 667 7.35 -19.66 45.52
C ILE A 667 6.76 -19.11 46.81
N ASP A 668 5.77 -18.23 46.69
CA ASP A 668 4.97 -17.78 47.83
C ASP A 668 3.96 -18.88 48.22
N SER A 669 3.86 -19.17 49.52
CA SER A 669 2.97 -20.19 50.07
C SER A 669 2.65 -19.90 51.53
N SER A 670 1.41 -19.48 51.80
CA SER A 670 0.91 -19.25 53.15
C SER A 670 0.48 -20.53 53.88
N LYS A 671 0.30 -21.64 53.16
CA LYS A 671 -0.09 -22.95 53.70
C LYS A 671 0.25 -24.08 52.72
N GLY A 672 0.85 -25.16 53.21
CA GLY A 672 1.18 -26.31 52.37
C GLY A 672 1.91 -27.46 53.09
N LYS A 673 2.39 -28.43 52.31
CA LYS A 673 3.32 -29.48 52.79
C LYS A 673 4.42 -29.71 51.76
N ILE A 674 5.68 -29.77 52.22
CA ILE A 674 6.85 -30.06 51.39
C ILE A 674 7.69 -31.15 52.09
N GLY A 675 7.87 -32.31 51.45
CA GLY A 675 8.79 -33.35 51.93
C GLY A 675 8.50 -33.94 53.31
N GLY A 676 7.29 -33.76 53.86
CA GLY A 676 6.92 -34.13 55.24
C GLY A 676 6.91 -32.95 56.23
N PHE A 677 7.44 -31.79 55.84
CA PHE A 677 7.27 -30.53 56.56
C PHE A 677 5.93 -29.88 56.22
N GLU A 678 5.37 -29.17 57.19
CA GLU A 678 4.21 -28.29 57.10
C GLU A 678 4.70 -26.85 56.88
N ILE A 679 4.03 -26.14 55.97
CA ILE A 679 4.09 -24.68 55.83
C ILE A 679 2.79 -24.12 56.37
N GLY A 680 2.87 -23.14 57.25
CA GLY A 680 1.70 -22.44 57.81
C GLY A 680 2.01 -21.78 59.16
N ASN A 681 1.13 -20.88 59.60
CA ASN A 681 1.27 -20.16 60.88
C ASN A 681 2.63 -19.43 61.03
N GLY A 682 3.13 -18.82 59.95
CA GLY A 682 4.39 -18.07 59.95
C GLY A 682 5.67 -18.93 59.98
N ARG A 683 5.57 -20.26 59.83
CA ARG A 683 6.72 -21.18 59.91
C ARG A 683 6.76 -22.21 58.80
N ILE A 684 7.94 -22.81 58.63
CA ILE A 684 8.11 -24.16 58.10
C ILE A 684 8.59 -25.10 59.22
N GLY A 685 8.12 -26.35 59.26
CA GLY A 685 8.60 -27.31 60.26
C GLY A 685 7.87 -28.65 60.26
N SER A 686 8.14 -29.49 61.25
CA SER A 686 7.37 -30.73 61.43
C SER A 686 5.93 -30.41 61.81
N VAL A 687 4.97 -31.19 61.29
CA VAL A 687 3.54 -31.13 61.63
C VAL A 687 3.35 -31.02 63.15
N ALA A 688 2.58 -30.01 63.59
CA ALA A 688 2.22 -29.87 65.00
C ALA A 688 1.18 -30.93 65.39
N ASP A 689 1.15 -31.33 66.67
CA ASP A 689 -0.07 -31.93 67.21
C ASP A 689 -1.17 -30.87 67.36
N SER A 690 -2.39 -31.29 67.70
CA SER A 690 -3.61 -30.48 67.59
C SER A 690 -3.69 -29.24 68.51
N HIS A 691 -2.61 -28.91 69.23
CA HIS A 691 -2.55 -27.80 70.19
C HIS A 691 -1.66 -26.64 69.71
N GLY A 692 -1.20 -26.65 68.45
CA GLY A 692 -0.54 -25.51 67.81
C GLY A 692 0.90 -25.24 68.27
N SER A 693 1.44 -26.01 69.21
CA SER A 693 2.87 -26.00 69.49
C SER A 693 3.61 -26.62 68.30
N GLY A 694 4.48 -25.85 67.64
CA GLY A 694 5.33 -26.37 66.58
C GLY A 694 6.09 -27.62 67.06
N GLY A 695 6.08 -28.68 66.23
CA GLY A 695 6.61 -29.99 66.61
C GLY A 695 8.13 -30.04 66.81
N GLY A 696 8.72 -31.23 66.66
CA GLY A 696 10.16 -31.44 66.87
C GLY A 696 11.11 -30.57 66.02
N LEU A 697 10.60 -29.97 64.93
CA LEU A 697 11.24 -28.89 64.16
C LEU A 697 10.26 -27.72 63.97
N ALA A 698 10.72 -26.50 64.18
CA ALA A 698 10.08 -25.28 63.71
C ALA A 698 11.12 -24.22 63.30
N ILE A 699 10.87 -23.54 62.18
CA ILE A 699 11.69 -22.46 61.64
C ILE A 699 10.74 -21.31 61.29
N TYR A 700 10.90 -20.20 62.00
CA TYR A 700 10.27 -18.90 61.78
C TYR A 700 11.29 -17.95 61.15
N ASP A 701 10.93 -16.68 60.95
CA ASP A 701 11.84 -15.62 60.54
C ASP A 701 12.81 -15.18 61.65
N ASP A 702 12.36 -15.17 62.91
CA ASP A 702 13.14 -14.77 64.08
C ASP A 702 13.60 -15.93 65.00
N PHE A 703 13.06 -17.14 64.82
CA PHE A 703 13.21 -18.25 65.77
C PHE A 703 13.36 -19.63 65.10
N PHE A 704 14.38 -20.37 65.50
CA PHE A 704 14.67 -21.74 65.09
C PHE A 704 14.65 -22.68 66.30
N ARG A 705 13.99 -23.83 66.17
CA ARG A 705 13.92 -24.88 67.21
C ARG A 705 14.07 -26.27 66.61
N VAL A 706 14.93 -27.08 67.22
CA VAL A 706 14.99 -28.54 67.04
C VAL A 706 15.00 -29.24 68.40
N GLY A 707 14.17 -30.28 68.53
CA GLY A 707 14.19 -31.20 69.68
C GLY A 707 12.85 -31.35 70.42
N GLY A 708 12.88 -32.13 71.50
CA GLY A 708 11.69 -32.59 72.22
C GLY A 708 11.87 -32.61 73.73
N SER A 709 11.01 -33.38 74.42
CA SER A 709 10.93 -33.40 75.89
C SER A 709 12.21 -33.83 76.62
N LYS A 710 13.08 -34.61 75.97
CA LYS A 710 14.39 -35.04 76.51
C LYS A 710 15.51 -34.01 76.31
N GLY A 711 15.37 -33.09 75.37
CA GLY A 711 16.37 -32.09 75.05
C GLY A 711 16.09 -31.36 73.75
N TYR A 712 16.54 -30.11 73.66
CA TYR A 712 16.30 -29.22 72.54
C TYR A 712 17.40 -28.16 72.39
N VAL A 713 17.49 -27.64 71.17
CA VAL A 713 18.28 -26.48 70.77
C VAL A 713 17.32 -25.43 70.22
N MET A 714 17.46 -24.20 70.69
CA MET A 714 16.74 -23.03 70.19
C MET A 714 17.74 -21.91 69.88
N PHE A 715 17.53 -21.19 68.79
CA PHE A 715 18.25 -19.96 68.42
C PHE A 715 17.24 -18.93 67.91
N GLY A 716 17.46 -17.64 68.14
CA GLY A 716 16.56 -16.57 67.70
C GLY A 716 16.86 -15.22 68.35
N ASP A 717 15.90 -14.29 68.33
CA ASP A 717 16.05 -12.99 69.01
C ASP A 717 16.00 -13.12 70.55
N ASP A 718 14.96 -13.76 71.09
CA ASP A 718 14.95 -14.30 72.45
C ASP A 718 14.32 -15.70 72.52
N VAL A 719 15.03 -16.65 73.11
CA VAL A 719 14.60 -18.05 73.27
C VAL A 719 14.24 -18.41 74.72
N ILE A 720 14.13 -17.40 75.59
CA ILE A 720 13.64 -17.55 76.96
C ILE A 720 12.11 -17.44 77.00
N PRO A 721 11.38 -18.44 77.52
CA PRO A 721 9.92 -18.43 77.52
C PRO A 721 9.41 -17.38 78.51
N SER A 722 8.30 -16.72 78.15
CA SER A 722 7.64 -15.70 79.00
C SER A 722 7.27 -16.19 80.41
N SER A 723 7.10 -17.50 80.61
CA SER A 723 6.92 -18.13 81.93
C SER A 723 8.14 -18.02 82.86
N ALA A 724 9.32 -17.65 82.36
CA ALA A 724 10.49 -17.27 83.14
C ALA A 724 10.50 -15.77 83.55
N GLY A 725 9.42 -15.02 83.26
CA GLY A 725 9.21 -13.66 83.77
C GLY A 725 10.13 -12.58 83.18
N GLY A 726 10.81 -12.85 82.06
CA GLY A 726 11.73 -11.90 81.43
C GLY A 726 13.01 -11.61 82.23
N ALA A 727 13.39 -12.50 83.15
CA ALA A 727 14.54 -12.30 84.05
C ALA A 727 15.90 -12.19 83.32
N PHE A 728 15.99 -12.68 82.09
CA PHE A 728 17.13 -12.61 81.19
C PHE A 728 16.64 -12.92 79.76
N THR A 729 17.29 -12.34 78.75
CA THR A 729 17.09 -12.68 77.33
C THR A 729 18.27 -13.51 76.81
N ALA A 730 18.07 -14.33 75.78
CA ALA A 730 19.15 -15.09 75.15
C ALA A 730 18.87 -15.37 73.67
N VAL A 731 19.87 -15.14 72.81
CA VAL A 731 19.79 -15.48 71.37
C VAL A 731 19.97 -16.99 71.07
N GLY A 732 20.29 -17.78 72.08
CA GLY A 732 20.57 -19.21 71.94
C GLY A 732 20.48 -19.97 73.26
N ARG A 733 19.87 -21.15 73.21
CA ARG A 733 19.61 -22.00 74.37
C ARG A 733 19.68 -23.47 73.97
N ILE A 734 20.56 -24.19 74.65
CA ILE A 734 20.72 -25.63 74.50
C ILE A 734 20.38 -26.26 75.85
N VAL A 735 19.42 -27.18 75.87
CA VAL A 735 18.97 -27.87 77.08
C VAL A 735 19.00 -29.36 76.82
N ASN A 736 19.79 -30.09 77.61
CA ASN A 736 19.83 -31.55 77.59
C ASN A 736 19.36 -32.12 78.94
N SER A 737 18.08 -32.50 78.97
CA SER A 737 17.41 -33.09 80.15
C SER A 737 17.47 -34.62 80.16
N ALA A 738 18.18 -35.25 79.21
CA ALA A 738 18.29 -36.69 79.12
C ALA A 738 19.36 -37.21 80.11
N PRO A 739 18.99 -38.01 81.13
CA PRO A 739 19.99 -38.61 82.01
C PRO A 739 20.70 -39.73 81.26
N ASN A 740 22.02 -39.63 81.11
CA ASN A 740 22.84 -40.58 80.35
C ASN A 740 23.14 -41.85 81.18
N ILE A 741 22.10 -42.67 81.40
CA ILE A 741 22.10 -43.77 82.39
C ILE A 741 22.66 -45.11 81.89
N TYR A 742 23.09 -45.22 80.62
CA TYR A 742 23.63 -46.46 80.04
C TYR A 742 24.87 -46.18 79.20
N GLY A 743 26.03 -46.08 79.85
CA GLY A 743 27.34 -46.02 79.19
C GLY A 743 27.90 -47.43 78.88
N ASN A 744 28.53 -47.58 77.72
CA ASN A 744 29.35 -48.75 77.36
C ASN A 744 30.59 -48.26 76.59
N TYR A 745 31.62 -49.10 76.47
CA TYR A 745 32.91 -48.78 75.81
C TYR A 745 33.79 -47.68 76.47
N GLY A 746 33.67 -47.48 77.78
CA GLY A 746 34.74 -46.84 78.58
C GLY A 746 34.92 -45.32 78.45
N PHE A 747 34.00 -44.61 77.79
CA PHE A 747 33.90 -43.15 77.88
C PHE A 747 33.25 -42.73 79.21
N ASP A 748 33.57 -41.52 79.68
CA ASP A 748 32.94 -40.92 80.86
C ASP A 748 31.43 -40.72 80.64
N GLN A 749 30.63 -40.86 81.70
CA GLN A 749 29.16 -40.79 81.67
C GLN A 749 28.65 -39.33 81.69
N ALA A 750 29.29 -38.49 80.88
CA ALA A 750 28.98 -37.09 80.76
C ALA A 750 27.64 -36.84 80.05
N ASN A 751 26.93 -35.80 80.49
CA ASN A 751 25.85 -35.16 79.76
C ASN A 751 26.38 -33.83 79.18
N TYR A 752 26.68 -33.82 77.88
CA TYR A 752 27.09 -32.59 77.19
C TYR A 752 25.85 -31.78 76.78
N GLY A 753 25.80 -30.53 77.22
CA GLY A 753 24.92 -29.52 76.63
C GLY A 753 25.44 -29.08 75.26
N LEU A 754 26.70 -28.62 75.21
CA LEU A 754 27.42 -28.33 73.97
C LEU A 754 28.84 -28.89 74.08
N LEU A 755 29.23 -29.76 73.15
CA LEU A 755 30.59 -30.29 73.02
C LEU A 755 31.28 -29.56 71.87
N ILE A 756 32.41 -28.89 72.15
CA ILE A 756 33.22 -28.20 71.15
C ILE A 756 34.63 -28.80 71.17
N ASP A 757 34.82 -29.90 70.44
CA ASP A 757 36.14 -30.46 70.21
C ASP A 757 36.85 -29.73 69.06
N VAL A 758 38.11 -29.35 69.26
CA VAL A 758 38.91 -28.59 68.28
C VAL A 758 40.36 -29.06 68.31
N THR A 759 40.69 -30.00 67.41
CA THR A 759 41.99 -30.66 67.32
C THR A 759 42.68 -30.40 65.97
N GLY A 760 43.92 -30.89 65.79
CA GLY A 760 44.66 -30.87 64.52
C GLY A 760 45.30 -29.53 64.10
N GLY A 761 44.67 -28.39 64.42
CA GLY A 761 45.23 -27.06 64.12
C GLY A 761 46.35 -26.62 65.06
N THR A 762 47.18 -25.67 64.61
CA THR A 762 48.27 -25.07 65.42
C THR A 762 47.79 -24.03 66.44
N LYS A 763 46.57 -23.50 66.28
CA LYS A 763 45.86 -22.66 67.25
C LYS A 763 44.36 -22.89 67.14
N ASN A 764 43.77 -23.43 68.19
CA ASN A 764 42.40 -23.89 68.23
C ASN A 764 41.63 -23.07 69.28
N TYR A 765 40.46 -22.55 68.91
CA TYR A 765 39.63 -21.69 69.78
C TYR A 765 38.18 -22.20 69.73
N GLY A 766 37.68 -22.76 70.83
CA GLY A 766 36.30 -23.28 70.91
C GLY A 766 35.26 -22.19 71.18
N ILE A 767 35.60 -21.16 71.96
CA ILE A 767 34.75 -20.01 72.29
C ILE A 767 35.62 -18.74 72.26
N SER A 768 35.05 -17.63 71.80
CA SER A 768 35.64 -16.28 71.85
C SER A 768 34.55 -15.29 72.22
N SER A 769 34.86 -14.25 73.01
CA SER A 769 33.89 -13.29 73.52
C SER A 769 34.47 -11.88 73.61
N ASN A 770 33.62 -10.88 73.38
CA ASN A 770 33.98 -9.46 73.40
C ASN A 770 33.83 -8.85 74.81
N ALA A 771 32.96 -9.45 75.63
CA ALA A 771 32.80 -9.17 77.05
C ALA A 771 33.36 -10.34 77.90
N ALA A 772 33.45 -10.16 79.21
CA ALA A 772 33.81 -11.24 80.12
C ALA A 772 32.86 -12.44 79.93
N LEU A 773 33.42 -13.62 79.65
CA LEU A 773 32.66 -14.86 79.70
C LEU A 773 32.27 -15.11 81.16
N LEU A 774 31.05 -14.74 81.54
CA LEU A 774 30.43 -15.06 82.84
C LEU A 774 30.00 -16.54 82.92
N ALA A 775 30.82 -17.43 82.37
CA ALA A 775 31.08 -18.70 83.02
C ALA A 775 31.91 -18.44 84.29
N PRO A 776 31.97 -19.37 85.25
CA PRO A 776 32.81 -19.19 86.43
C PRO A 776 34.35 -19.05 86.25
N ALA A 777 34.94 -19.11 85.02
CA ALA A 777 36.37 -18.80 84.71
C ALA A 777 36.73 -18.82 83.18
N PHE A 778 37.77 -18.08 82.69
CA PHE A 778 38.85 -18.46 81.69
C PHE A 778 39.76 -17.27 81.16
N ILE A 779 40.86 -17.53 80.39
CA ILE A 779 41.99 -16.58 80.06
C ILE A 779 42.71 -16.82 78.66
N ASN A 780 43.32 -15.78 78.00
CA ASN A 780 44.34 -15.72 76.87
C ASN A 780 43.88 -15.71 75.35
N THR A 781 44.59 -15.26 74.26
CA THR A 781 45.75 -14.33 73.88
C THR A 781 45.87 -14.14 72.31
N LYS A 782 46.50 -13.06 71.75
CA LYS A 782 46.83 -12.85 70.27
C LYS A 782 47.81 -11.65 69.92
N ALA A 783 48.32 -11.53 68.67
CA ALA A 783 49.17 -10.40 68.13
C ALA A 783 49.04 -10.15 66.59
N LYS A 784 49.31 -8.93 66.07
CA LYS A 784 48.95 -8.40 64.70
C LYS A 784 50.10 -7.70 63.93
N LEU A 785 50.05 -7.72 62.58
CA LEU A 785 50.95 -6.98 61.67
C LEU A 785 50.20 -5.88 60.86
N LEU A 786 50.93 -4.83 60.43
CA LEU A 786 50.50 -3.72 59.56
C LEU A 786 51.56 -3.40 58.49
N THR A 787 51.09 -2.98 57.31
CA THR A 787 51.90 -2.36 56.25
C THR A 787 51.23 -1.08 55.76
N PHE A 788 52.00 -0.02 55.49
CA PHE A 788 51.53 1.28 54.97
C PHE A 788 51.82 1.45 53.47
N GLY A 789 51.08 2.34 52.81
CA GLY A 789 51.27 2.70 51.41
C GLY A 789 50.43 3.92 51.01
N SER A 790 50.24 4.10 49.71
CA SER A 790 49.26 4.99 49.09
C SER A 790 47.80 4.59 49.38
N GLY A 791 47.60 3.41 49.96
CA GLY A 791 46.39 3.03 50.69
C GLY A 791 46.57 3.12 52.21
N ASN A 792 45.51 3.54 52.89
CA ASN A 792 45.43 3.59 54.36
C ASN A 792 45.44 2.19 55.00
N TYR A 793 45.42 2.15 56.34
CA TYR A 793 45.68 0.97 57.17
C TYR A 793 44.68 0.89 58.33
N THR A 794 44.47 -0.30 58.89
CA THR A 794 43.51 -0.52 60.00
C THR A 794 44.03 -1.53 61.00
N VAL A 795 43.83 -1.25 62.30
CA VAL A 795 44.30 -2.09 63.40
C VAL A 795 43.29 -2.16 64.54
N ASP A 796 43.06 -3.36 65.08
CA ASP A 796 42.14 -3.62 66.19
C ASP A 796 42.93 -4.02 67.45
N PHE A 797 42.51 -3.49 68.60
CA PHE A 797 43.17 -3.63 69.90
C PHE A 797 42.47 -4.60 70.85
N SER A 798 41.18 -4.92 70.65
CA SER A 798 40.48 -5.93 71.46
C SER A 798 40.99 -7.34 71.18
N GLN A 799 41.24 -7.61 69.90
CA GLN A 799 41.77 -8.88 69.42
C GLN A 799 43.30 -8.96 69.55
N HIS A 800 44.02 -7.84 69.57
CA HIS A 800 45.48 -7.80 69.48
C HIS A 800 46.07 -6.61 70.26
N ASN A 801 46.62 -6.87 71.44
CA ASN A 801 47.35 -5.88 72.23
C ASN A 801 48.82 -5.67 71.78
N ILE A 802 49.25 -6.32 70.70
CA ILE A 802 50.62 -6.24 70.14
C ILE A 802 50.53 -6.05 68.62
N ILE A 803 51.11 -4.97 68.11
CA ILE A 803 51.00 -4.47 66.72
C ILE A 803 52.39 -4.31 66.10
N LEU A 804 52.62 -4.85 64.90
CA LEU A 804 53.91 -4.84 64.21
C LEU A 804 53.85 -4.09 62.85
N MET A 805 54.45 -2.91 62.77
CA MET A 805 54.30 -1.88 61.71
C MET A 805 55.38 -1.92 60.62
N TYR A 806 55.08 -1.59 59.36
CA TYR A 806 56.03 -1.64 58.23
C TYR A 806 55.70 -0.67 57.07
N TYR A 807 56.64 0.11 56.56
CA TYR A 807 56.46 0.96 55.37
C TYR A 807 57.60 0.76 54.37
N ASN A 808 57.30 0.64 53.07
CA ASN A 808 58.33 0.57 52.03
C ASN A 808 57.83 0.93 50.61
N GLU A 809 57.11 2.03 50.44
CA GLU A 809 56.84 2.51 49.07
C GLU A 809 58.12 3.07 48.42
N PRO A 810 58.38 2.83 47.13
CA PRO A 810 59.60 3.32 46.47
C PRO A 810 59.74 4.85 46.52
N ASN A 811 58.64 5.56 46.24
CA ASN A 811 58.65 7.00 45.93
C ASN A 811 58.61 7.94 47.16
N TYR A 812 58.59 7.38 48.37
CA TYR A 812 58.45 8.12 49.63
C TYR A 812 59.43 7.59 50.68
N SER A 813 59.92 8.45 51.58
CA SER A 813 60.96 8.10 52.56
C SER A 813 60.42 7.73 53.95
N LYS A 814 59.24 8.23 54.33
CA LYS A 814 58.54 7.94 55.59
C LYS A 814 57.04 8.25 55.47
N VAL A 815 56.24 7.77 56.43
CA VAL A 815 54.78 7.95 56.44
C VAL A 815 54.29 8.48 57.78
N GLU A 816 53.28 9.35 57.74
CA GLU A 816 52.60 9.86 58.93
C GLU A 816 51.37 9.00 59.27
N VAL A 817 51.24 8.66 60.54
CA VAL A 817 50.30 7.66 61.05
C VAL A 817 49.61 8.26 62.28
N THR A 818 48.56 9.03 62.04
CA THR A 818 47.75 9.57 63.15
C THR A 818 47.12 8.41 63.91
N LEU A 819 47.30 8.37 65.24
CA LEU A 819 46.65 7.37 66.06
C LEU A 819 45.11 7.52 66.00
N PRO A 820 44.37 6.45 66.30
CA PRO A 820 42.92 6.56 66.44
C PRO A 820 42.57 7.59 67.54
N SER A 821 41.40 8.22 67.55
CA SER A 821 40.93 9.05 68.70
C SER A 821 40.19 8.20 69.77
N GLU A 822 39.55 8.80 70.81
CA GLU A 822 38.73 8.05 71.81
C GLU A 822 37.73 7.16 71.09
N SER A 823 36.90 7.87 70.34
CA SER A 823 36.08 7.52 69.21
C SER A 823 36.56 6.28 68.45
N SER A 824 37.87 6.18 68.16
CA SER A 824 38.44 5.14 67.32
C SER A 824 39.22 4.07 68.10
N VAL A 825 39.11 4.02 69.44
CA VAL A 825 39.42 2.82 70.27
C VAL A 825 38.23 2.28 71.03
N ALA A 826 37.28 3.12 71.44
CA ALA A 826 35.99 2.64 71.96
C ALA A 826 35.37 1.64 70.98
N TYR A 827 35.30 2.05 69.71
CA TYR A 827 34.89 1.26 68.57
C TYR A 827 35.67 -0.07 68.38
N LYS A 828 36.92 -0.17 68.83
CA LYS A 828 37.73 -1.41 68.75
C LYS A 828 37.37 -2.43 69.82
N PHE A 829 36.93 -1.98 70.99
CA PHE A 829 36.50 -2.84 72.10
C PHE A 829 34.98 -3.04 72.13
N GLY A 830 34.25 -2.64 71.09
CA GLY A 830 32.79 -2.78 71.01
C GLY A 830 32.01 -1.87 71.96
N MET A 831 32.59 -0.75 72.39
CA MET A 831 31.99 0.20 73.34
C MET A 831 31.88 1.60 72.73
N SER A 832 30.88 2.39 73.11
CA SER A 832 30.52 3.63 72.39
C SER A 832 31.34 4.84 72.84
N TYR A 833 31.35 5.10 74.14
CA TYR A 833 32.49 5.66 74.84
C TYR A 833 33.15 4.52 75.61
N LEU A 834 34.43 4.66 75.88
CA LEU A 834 35.08 3.81 76.87
C LEU A 834 34.43 4.11 78.24
N PRO A 835 34.03 3.09 79.04
CA PRO A 835 33.60 3.28 80.42
C PRO A 835 34.54 4.21 81.19
N THR A 836 34.02 4.94 82.19
CA THR A 836 34.83 5.91 82.94
C THR A 836 36.02 5.27 83.64
N ASP A 837 35.93 4.00 84.00
CA ASP A 837 36.98 3.17 84.60
C ASP A 837 37.80 2.35 83.58
N PHE A 838 37.58 2.52 82.27
CA PHE A 838 38.20 1.69 81.24
C PHE A 838 39.72 1.85 81.19
N ALA A 839 40.42 0.72 81.05
CA ALA A 839 41.83 0.63 80.77
C ALA A 839 42.14 -0.55 79.83
N ALA A 840 42.89 -0.30 78.75
CA ALA A 840 43.46 -1.34 77.89
C ALA A 840 44.90 -1.01 77.51
N ILE A 841 45.79 -2.00 77.53
CA ILE A 841 47.21 -1.84 77.19
C ILE A 841 47.46 -2.30 75.76
N VAL A 842 48.22 -1.53 74.98
CA VAL A 842 48.57 -1.82 73.59
C VAL A 842 50.05 -1.52 73.34
N THR A 843 50.74 -2.37 72.59
CA THR A 843 52.12 -2.16 72.14
C THR A 843 52.19 -2.08 70.62
N PHE A 844 52.79 -1.00 70.09
CA PHE A 844 53.20 -0.90 68.69
C PHE A 844 54.70 -1.14 68.57
N ARG A 845 55.14 -1.76 67.48
CA ARG A 845 56.56 -1.98 67.17
C ARG A 845 56.80 -1.88 65.67
N VAL A 846 57.79 -1.13 65.23
CA VAL A 846 58.18 -1.11 63.81
C VAL A 846 59.07 -2.32 63.50
N ARG A 847 58.80 -2.96 62.35
CA ARG A 847 59.43 -4.21 61.92
C ARG A 847 60.79 -3.95 61.25
N PRO A 848 61.75 -4.90 61.37
CA PRO A 848 62.99 -4.88 60.62
C PRO A 848 62.76 -4.66 59.11
N GLY A 849 63.50 -3.74 58.52
CA GLY A 849 63.43 -3.40 57.09
C GLY A 849 62.34 -2.39 56.71
N SER A 850 61.69 -1.77 57.69
CA SER A 850 60.73 -0.67 57.47
C SER A 850 61.44 0.66 57.27
N LYS A 851 60.90 1.51 56.40
CA LYS A 851 61.08 2.97 56.43
C LYS A 851 60.38 3.56 57.66
N ASN A 852 60.78 4.77 58.08
CA ASN A 852 60.28 5.38 59.31
C ASN A 852 58.76 5.67 59.28
N ILE A 853 58.13 5.59 60.44
CA ILE A 853 56.69 5.76 60.65
C ILE A 853 56.46 6.73 61.81
N ILE A 854 55.62 7.74 61.64
CA ILE A 854 55.38 8.78 62.66
C ILE A 854 54.00 8.63 63.29
N LEU A 855 53.93 8.12 64.52
CA LEU A 855 52.69 8.05 65.31
C LEU A 855 52.31 9.43 65.84
N LYS A 856 51.21 10.03 65.37
CA LYS A 856 50.71 11.33 65.87
C LYS A 856 49.66 11.17 66.96
N GLY A 857 49.71 12.01 68.00
CA GLY A 857 48.66 12.09 69.03
C GLY A 857 48.88 11.24 70.28
N ILE A 858 50.14 10.97 70.66
CA ILE A 858 50.48 10.27 71.92
C ILE A 858 50.70 11.29 73.03
N TYR A 859 50.27 10.98 74.26
CA TYR A 859 50.64 11.73 75.46
C TYR A 859 51.88 11.07 76.06
N ASN A 860 52.95 11.85 76.25
CA ASN A 860 54.22 11.34 76.78
C ASN A 860 54.17 11.17 78.32
N HIS A 861 55.27 10.73 78.93
CA HIS A 861 55.34 10.44 80.38
C HIS A 861 55.07 11.66 81.27
N ASN A 862 55.10 12.88 80.72
CA ASN A 862 54.83 14.15 81.38
C ASN A 862 53.51 14.79 80.91
N GLU A 863 52.65 14.03 80.22
CA GLU A 863 51.33 14.43 79.69
C GLU A 863 51.33 15.47 78.54
N ASP A 864 52.48 15.77 77.93
CA ASP A 864 52.55 16.57 76.70
C ASP A 864 52.20 15.76 75.44
N LEU A 865 51.55 16.41 74.47
CA LEU A 865 51.00 15.81 73.25
C LEU A 865 52.04 15.81 72.11
N GLN A 866 52.56 14.64 71.74
CA GLN A 866 53.75 14.47 70.91
C GLN A 866 53.53 13.53 69.70
N ASN A 867 54.31 13.76 68.64
CA ASN A 867 54.45 12.85 67.50
C ASN A 867 55.71 11.99 67.68
N TYR A 868 55.57 10.66 67.67
CA TYR A 868 56.68 9.71 67.79
C TYR A 868 57.09 9.16 66.42
N GLU A 869 58.22 9.60 65.88
CA GLU A 869 58.87 8.93 64.75
C GLU A 869 59.60 7.67 65.24
N MET A 870 59.31 6.53 64.61
CA MET A 870 59.82 5.20 64.96
C MET A 870 60.60 4.60 63.78
N ALA A 871 61.80 4.11 64.06
CA ALA A 871 62.71 3.46 63.12
C ALA A 871 62.58 1.92 63.11
N SER A 872 63.41 1.25 62.31
CA SER A 872 63.35 -0.20 62.02
C SER A 872 63.77 -1.09 63.20
N GLY A 873 62.93 -1.20 64.23
CA GLY A 873 63.06 -2.16 65.34
C GLY A 873 62.31 -1.75 66.62
N ASP A 874 62.09 -0.44 66.73
CA ASP A 874 61.58 0.36 67.85
C ASP A 874 60.18 -0.05 68.30
N SER A 875 59.82 0.23 69.56
CA SER A 875 58.49 -0.07 70.10
C SER A 875 57.99 0.98 71.09
N VAL A 876 56.66 1.13 71.20
CA VAL A 876 55.98 2.00 72.16
C VAL A 876 54.77 1.26 72.74
N THR A 877 54.69 1.18 74.06
CA THR A 877 53.55 0.62 74.79
C THR A 877 52.76 1.76 75.42
N VAL A 878 51.45 1.77 75.19
CA VAL A 878 50.51 2.79 75.67
C VAL A 878 49.39 2.13 76.47
N LEU A 879 49.01 2.79 77.57
CA LEU A 879 47.71 2.66 78.18
C LEU A 879 46.73 3.49 77.37
N ILE A 880 45.59 2.89 77.07
CA ILE A 880 44.44 3.56 76.49
C ILE A 880 43.36 3.54 77.57
N THR A 881 43.04 4.71 78.12
CA THR A 881 42.14 4.85 79.26
C THR A 881 41.22 6.04 79.09
N LYS A 882 40.14 6.07 79.88
CA LYS A 882 39.25 7.23 80.03
C LYS A 882 39.13 7.74 81.48
N ALA A 883 39.83 7.12 82.45
CA ALA A 883 39.78 7.53 83.86
C ALA A 883 40.05 9.02 84.05
N ASP A 884 41.14 9.50 83.44
CA ASP A 884 41.60 10.89 83.50
C ASP A 884 41.26 11.67 82.21
N GLY A 885 40.14 11.31 81.56
CA GLY A 885 39.82 11.73 80.19
C GLY A 885 40.66 10.98 79.14
N PHE A 886 40.14 10.89 77.92
CA PHE A 886 40.74 10.00 76.93
C PHE A 886 42.12 10.45 76.44
N ARG A 887 43.07 9.50 76.46
CA ARG A 887 44.44 9.67 76.00
C ARG A 887 45.08 8.34 75.63
N TYR A 888 46.11 8.40 74.77
CA TYR A 888 47.14 7.36 74.68
C TYR A 888 48.26 7.75 75.62
N GLN A 889 48.16 7.28 76.86
CA GLN A 889 49.20 7.52 77.85
C GLN A 889 50.32 6.52 77.63
N ILE A 890 51.54 6.99 77.34
CA ILE A 890 52.69 6.09 77.23
C ILE A 890 52.98 5.39 78.57
N LEU A 891 53.36 4.11 78.49
CA LEU A 891 53.81 3.29 79.62
C LEU A 891 55.28 2.88 79.50
N ASN A 892 55.77 2.65 78.27
CA ASN A 892 57.17 2.29 78.00
C ASN A 892 57.49 2.51 76.51
N HIS A 893 58.77 2.66 76.15
CA HIS A 893 59.23 2.62 74.76
C HIS A 893 60.69 2.20 74.63
N SER A 894 61.05 1.75 73.42
CA SER A 894 62.41 1.42 73.02
C SER A 894 62.75 2.10 71.69
N SER A 895 63.78 2.93 71.70
CA SER A 895 64.48 3.55 70.56
C SER A 895 65.85 2.91 70.36
#